data_AF-A0A409VV74-F1
#
_entry.id   AF-A0A409VV74-F1
#
_cell.length_a   1.000
_cell.length_b   1.000
_cell.length_c   1.000
_cell.angle_alpha   90.00
_cell.angle_beta   90.00
_cell.angle_gamma   90.00
#
_symmetry.space_group_name_H-M   'P 1'
#
loop_
_entity.id
_entity.type
_entity.pdbx_description
1 polymer ?
#
loop_
_entity_poly.entity_id
_entity_poly.type
_entity_poly.pdbx_seq_one_letter_code
_entity_poly.pdbx_strand_id
1 'polypeptide(L)'
;MVNNIDANTFVHALDPGNPFHDGQTVHSHQGCAFCHKIQRCELEKLNACAGCGTELYCSRDCQLSHWSQHKPRCKVAKNFNKTIVEKTNIKNGYTDFARWIEYYATPIKNCLIAALNLPHFPHQERHSALVIQITHKGDIAKKLPLERRFTIDSIDRHNRGEGGLTSHVVAQSLDSEEMKEMRQFGASVELGGNYYGMGMFMVLAVFSPDGLPLTASDPEQCAFLQTLDPGNPFHDGRTLHSHQGCALCHKIQRCEFEKLKVCAGCGMVLYCSKECQVSHWTQHKLHCKSAKSYNQTILEKTNIKNGYSDMVRWVDFYATPIKNALVAALNLPDHPHQERHSALVIQVTHKGDKSLPLERRFAIDSIERSDRGEGGVTSQLVANYLDSDQMKGMRHFAENVEMKGNYYGTSMFLIQGVFTRGGVPLAASDPKELVTVPLMKFFSIPKDVAKAKCSKVHKALLMSSSFLPSSGNPFHYGPTIHTHQKCGNCGMLRRCGSEKFRGCSGCASVYYCSTECHQSHWRYHKGACKAMESQNKYIKEKTGHDQAHTDLMRWFQTYKTPIRNGMVAALDLPNRPHQERKSVLVVEVTHENDSTLPPDRRFTVDGITLVDGNQNSPGEKVISKVLDSSELAAAIAFDLADPQSRHYGGAMFIIVATVKTESAMEQFTFRNLFAIEKTVASAKVAPGPWEPRLRQMLESKEKTPFCCGLVEQGECCCRGVVHDTGKISHASMIG
;
A
#
# COMPACT_ATOMS: atom_id res chain seq x y z
N MET A 1 0.84 -29.58 -42.29
CA MET A 1 -0.37 -29.07 -42.97
C MET A 1 -1.35 -28.60 -41.91
N VAL A 2 -2.01 -27.46 -42.17
CA VAL A 2 -3.16 -26.87 -41.45
C VAL A 2 -2.79 -26.17 -40.13
N ASN A 3 -3.04 -24.86 -39.90
CA ASN A 3 -3.53 -23.75 -40.72
C ASN A 3 -3.16 -22.43 -40.03
N ASN A 4 -2.99 -21.38 -40.83
CA ASN A 4 -3.05 -19.96 -40.43
C ASN A 4 -4.03 -19.73 -39.27
N ILE A 5 -3.54 -19.25 -38.13
CA ILE A 5 -4.35 -18.43 -37.23
C ILE A 5 -3.95 -17.00 -37.54
N ASP A 6 -4.87 -16.29 -38.20
CA ASP A 6 -4.71 -14.93 -38.66
C ASP A 6 -4.12 -14.02 -37.58
N ALA A 7 -2.98 -13.41 -37.90
CA ALA A 7 -2.31 -12.42 -37.08
C ALA A 7 -3.01 -11.04 -37.06
N ASN A 8 -4.34 -10.95 -37.31
CA ASN A 8 -5.00 -9.67 -37.56
C ASN A 8 -6.45 -9.49 -37.06
N THR A 9 -6.92 -10.27 -36.07
CA THR A 9 -8.29 -10.10 -35.52
C THR A 9 -8.37 -10.17 -34.01
N PHE A 10 -7.70 -9.26 -33.30
CA PHE A 10 -8.07 -8.93 -31.91
C PHE A 10 -8.02 -7.41 -31.67
N VAL A 11 -9.02 -6.72 -32.21
CA VAL A 11 -9.31 -5.32 -31.86
C VAL A 11 -10.06 -5.28 -30.52
N HIS A 12 -9.39 -4.75 -29.49
CA HIS A 12 -9.89 -4.22 -28.21
C HIS A 12 -10.90 -5.08 -27.41
N ALA A 13 -10.36 -5.89 -26.50
CA ALA A 13 -11.04 -6.32 -25.28
C ALA A 13 -10.35 -5.65 -24.08
N LEU A 14 -11.13 -4.96 -23.23
CA LEU A 14 -10.64 -4.40 -21.97
C LEU A 14 -10.38 -5.57 -21.00
N ASP A 15 -9.13 -5.99 -20.94
CA ASP A 15 -8.54 -6.89 -19.97
C ASP A 15 -8.70 -6.29 -18.55
N PRO A 16 -9.16 -7.03 -17.52
CA PRO A 16 -9.13 -6.54 -16.14
C PRO A 16 -7.67 -6.21 -15.81
N GLY A 17 -7.36 -4.90 -15.72
CA GLY A 17 -6.00 -4.38 -15.78
C GLY A 17 -4.99 -5.20 -14.98
N ASN A 18 -3.90 -5.57 -15.65
CA ASN A 18 -2.77 -6.26 -15.06
C ASN A 18 -2.25 -5.48 -13.84
N PRO A 19 -2.23 -6.09 -12.63
CA PRO A 19 -1.82 -5.37 -11.42
C PRO A 19 -0.31 -5.13 -11.34
N PHE A 20 0.49 -5.73 -12.25
CA PHE A 20 1.94 -5.66 -12.22
C PHE A 20 2.51 -4.59 -13.16
N HIS A 21 1.91 -4.37 -14.33
CA HIS A 21 2.37 -3.38 -15.31
C HIS A 21 1.24 -2.90 -16.23
N ASP A 22 1.44 -1.79 -16.92
CA ASP A 22 0.46 -1.14 -17.80
C ASP A 22 0.34 -1.77 -19.21
N GLY A 23 1.24 -2.71 -19.55
CA GLY A 23 1.12 -3.56 -20.74
C GLY A 23 0.01 -4.61 -20.65
N GLN A 24 -0.38 -5.17 -21.81
CA GLN A 24 -1.37 -6.25 -21.92
C GLN A 24 -1.00 -7.46 -21.03
N THR A 25 -1.97 -8.08 -20.36
CA THR A 25 -1.71 -9.23 -19.50
C THR A 25 -1.19 -10.41 -20.32
N VAL A 26 0.02 -10.85 -19.99
CA VAL A 26 0.59 -12.08 -20.53
C VAL A 26 -0.05 -13.26 -19.80
N HIS A 27 -0.94 -13.98 -20.46
CA HIS A 27 -1.62 -15.16 -19.93
C HIS A 27 -1.45 -16.35 -20.87
N SER A 28 -1.65 -17.56 -20.34
CA SER A 28 -1.67 -18.79 -21.11
C SER A 28 -2.91 -19.61 -20.76
N HIS A 29 -3.54 -20.21 -21.75
CA HIS A 29 -4.67 -21.11 -21.53
C HIS A 29 -4.20 -22.57 -21.53
N GLN A 30 -4.79 -23.38 -20.65
CA GLN A 30 -4.55 -24.82 -20.64
C GLN A 30 -5.11 -25.45 -21.92
N GLY A 31 -4.32 -26.28 -22.58
CA GLY A 31 -4.71 -26.97 -23.81
C GLY A 31 -4.35 -28.44 -23.77
N CYS A 32 -4.99 -29.22 -24.66
CA CYS A 32 -4.61 -30.59 -24.89
C CYS A 32 -3.15 -30.65 -25.38
N ALA A 33 -2.30 -31.42 -24.72
CA ALA A 33 -0.87 -31.52 -25.03
C ALA A 33 -0.58 -32.11 -26.44
N PHE A 34 -1.57 -32.73 -27.08
CA PHE A 34 -1.44 -33.27 -28.45
C PHE A 34 -2.05 -32.36 -29.52
N CYS A 35 -3.36 -32.12 -29.44
CA CYS A 35 -4.09 -31.40 -30.49
C CYS A 35 -4.14 -29.88 -30.25
N HIS A 36 -3.56 -29.41 -29.14
CA HIS A 36 -3.54 -28.01 -28.70
C HIS A 36 -4.92 -27.36 -28.55
N LYS A 37 -6.00 -28.17 -28.58
CA LYS A 37 -7.35 -27.68 -28.31
C LYS A 37 -7.37 -27.12 -26.90
N ILE A 38 -7.51 -25.81 -26.82
CA ILE A 38 -7.55 -25.04 -25.59
C ILE A 38 -8.84 -25.36 -24.84
N GLN A 39 -8.72 -25.58 -23.54
CA GLN A 39 -9.86 -25.67 -22.63
C GLN A 39 -10.50 -24.29 -22.50
N ARG A 40 -11.55 -24.02 -23.29
CA ARG A 40 -12.40 -22.84 -23.10
C ARG A 40 -13.33 -23.10 -21.92
N CYS A 41 -13.43 -22.14 -21.01
CA CYS A 41 -13.96 -22.32 -19.65
C CYS A 41 -15.27 -23.14 -19.54
N GLU A 42 -15.31 -24.01 -18.52
CA GLU A 42 -16.42 -24.79 -17.95
C GLU A 42 -17.10 -25.92 -18.76
N LEU A 43 -16.98 -26.01 -20.09
CA LEU A 43 -17.75 -27.02 -20.87
C LEU A 43 -16.96 -28.22 -21.38
N GLU A 44 -15.63 -28.18 -21.38
CA GLU A 44 -14.79 -29.34 -21.73
C GLU A 44 -13.79 -29.59 -20.60
N LYS A 45 -13.85 -30.74 -19.93
CA LYS A 45 -12.85 -31.13 -18.93
C LYS A 45 -11.68 -31.81 -19.64
N LEU A 46 -10.48 -31.23 -19.54
CA LEU A 46 -9.27 -31.96 -19.91
C LEU A 46 -8.93 -32.99 -18.84
N ASN A 47 -8.51 -34.17 -19.28
CA ASN A 47 -8.11 -35.27 -18.42
C ASN A 47 -6.60 -35.20 -18.21
N ALA A 48 -6.18 -35.14 -16.95
CA ALA A 48 -4.77 -35.24 -16.60
C ALA A 48 -4.25 -36.66 -16.87
N CYS A 49 -2.98 -36.77 -17.28
CA CYS A 49 -2.32 -38.06 -17.41
C CYS A 49 -2.39 -38.84 -16.10
N ALA A 50 -3.02 -40.02 -16.09
CA ALA A 50 -3.10 -40.87 -14.89
C ALA A 50 -1.73 -41.29 -14.33
N GLY A 51 -0.66 -41.18 -15.13
CA GLY A 51 0.69 -41.51 -14.72
C GLY A 51 1.37 -40.40 -13.90
N CYS A 52 1.52 -39.21 -14.49
CA CYS A 52 2.27 -38.10 -13.87
C CYS A 52 1.37 -36.98 -13.34
N GLY A 53 0.12 -36.91 -13.80
CA GLY A 53 -0.84 -35.85 -13.46
C GLY A 53 -0.50 -34.45 -13.98
N THR A 54 0.55 -34.29 -14.78
CA THR A 54 1.06 -32.98 -15.25
C THR A 54 0.51 -32.57 -16.62
N GLU A 55 0.44 -33.50 -17.58
CA GLU A 55 -0.08 -33.20 -18.93
C GLU A 55 -1.59 -33.37 -19.00
N LEU A 56 -2.25 -32.52 -19.79
CA LEU A 56 -3.70 -32.47 -19.97
C LEU A 56 -4.10 -32.92 -21.38
N TYR A 57 -5.18 -33.70 -21.49
CA TYR A 57 -5.66 -34.24 -22.78
C TYR A 57 -7.18 -34.14 -22.90
N CYS A 58 -7.68 -33.76 -24.08
CA CYS A 58 -9.12 -33.74 -24.33
C CYS A 58 -9.72 -35.15 -24.49
N SER A 59 -8.91 -36.13 -24.88
CA SER A 59 -9.33 -37.53 -25.04
C SER A 59 -8.19 -38.51 -24.77
N ARG A 60 -8.54 -39.78 -24.57
CA ARG A 60 -7.56 -40.87 -24.47
C ARG A 60 -6.75 -41.04 -25.75
N ASP A 61 -7.37 -40.80 -26.91
CA ASP A 61 -6.68 -40.89 -28.21
C ASP A 61 -5.59 -39.83 -28.33
N CYS A 62 -5.87 -38.59 -27.91
CA CYS A 62 -4.86 -37.54 -27.87
C CYS A 62 -3.69 -37.91 -26.94
N GLN A 63 -3.97 -38.54 -25.80
CA GLN A 63 -2.92 -39.03 -24.91
C GLN A 63 -2.07 -40.13 -25.57
N LEU A 64 -2.68 -41.08 -26.28
CA LEU A 64 -1.98 -42.15 -26.98
C LEU A 64 -1.11 -41.59 -28.12
N SER A 65 -1.64 -40.63 -28.89
CA SER A 65 -0.91 -40.00 -29.99
C SER A 65 0.29 -39.17 -29.51
N HIS A 66 0.22 -38.54 -28.35
CA HIS A 66 1.36 -37.83 -27.75
C HIS A 66 2.28 -38.75 -26.94
N TRP A 67 1.94 -40.03 -26.74
CA TRP A 67 2.63 -40.89 -25.78
C TRP A 67 4.11 -41.08 -26.08
N SER A 68 4.51 -41.20 -27.34
CA SER A 68 5.93 -41.36 -27.72
C SER A 68 6.80 -40.19 -27.24
N GLN A 69 6.27 -38.97 -27.29
CA GLN A 69 6.95 -37.74 -26.84
C GLN A 69 6.78 -37.51 -25.33
N HIS A 70 5.61 -37.83 -24.78
CA HIS A 70 5.31 -37.64 -23.36
C HIS A 70 5.98 -38.67 -22.44
N LYS A 71 6.12 -39.93 -22.87
CA LYS A 71 6.57 -41.06 -22.03
C LYS A 71 7.88 -40.79 -21.28
N PRO A 72 8.93 -40.20 -21.88
CA PRO A 72 10.15 -39.84 -21.15
C PRO A 72 9.88 -38.85 -20.00
N ARG A 73 9.17 -37.76 -20.25
CA ARG A 73 8.80 -36.74 -19.24
C ARG A 73 7.88 -37.32 -18.16
N CYS A 74 6.94 -38.18 -18.53
CA CYS A 74 6.07 -38.90 -17.60
C CYS A 74 6.89 -39.76 -16.62
N LYS A 75 7.91 -40.47 -17.10
CA LYS A 75 8.80 -41.30 -16.27
C LYS A 75 9.60 -40.43 -15.28
N VAL A 76 10.12 -39.29 -15.73
CA VAL A 76 10.84 -38.33 -14.87
C VAL A 76 9.92 -37.78 -13.76
N ALA A 77 8.73 -37.31 -14.11
CA ALA A 77 7.76 -36.81 -13.14
C ALA A 77 7.35 -37.88 -12.11
N LYS A 78 7.16 -39.14 -12.56
CA LYS A 78 6.91 -40.28 -11.68
C LYS A 78 8.07 -40.54 -10.72
N ASN A 79 9.31 -40.46 -11.21
CA ASN A 79 10.49 -40.63 -10.37
C ASN A 79 10.60 -39.51 -9.32
N PHE A 80 10.35 -38.25 -9.67
CA PHE A 80 10.32 -37.16 -8.70
C PHE A 80 9.25 -37.38 -7.62
N ASN A 81 8.04 -37.75 -8.01
CA ASN A 81 7.00 -38.11 -7.03
C ASN A 81 7.44 -39.27 -6.13
N LYS A 82 8.07 -40.30 -6.69
CA LYS A 82 8.60 -41.43 -5.93
C LYS A 82 9.65 -40.96 -4.90
N THR A 83 10.62 -40.16 -5.32
CA THR A 83 11.66 -39.62 -4.43
C THR A 83 11.09 -38.71 -3.35
N ILE A 84 10.11 -37.87 -3.68
CA ILE A 84 9.44 -37.02 -2.67
C ILE A 84 8.71 -37.90 -1.66
N VAL A 85 7.93 -38.89 -2.12
CA VAL A 85 7.23 -39.83 -1.22
C VAL A 85 8.21 -40.56 -0.31
N GLU A 86 9.32 -41.06 -0.84
CA GLU A 86 10.34 -41.79 -0.07
C GLU A 86 10.99 -40.92 1.02
N LYS A 87 11.16 -39.62 0.75
CA LYS A 87 11.84 -38.70 1.68
C LYS A 87 10.91 -37.96 2.64
N THR A 88 9.64 -37.76 2.27
CA THR A 88 8.74 -36.85 3.00
C THR A 88 7.34 -37.41 3.25
N ASN A 89 7.02 -38.59 2.69
CA ASN A 89 5.68 -39.18 2.69
C ASN A 89 4.59 -38.35 1.95
N ILE A 90 4.98 -37.31 1.22
CA ILE A 90 4.07 -36.47 0.44
C ILE A 90 3.74 -37.16 -0.90
N LYS A 91 2.52 -37.70 -1.01
CA LYS A 91 2.00 -38.28 -2.25
C LYS A 91 1.73 -37.19 -3.29
N ASN A 92 2.16 -37.41 -4.53
CA ASN A 92 1.97 -36.50 -5.66
C ASN A 92 2.62 -35.11 -5.50
N GLY A 93 3.62 -34.95 -4.62
CA GLY A 93 4.21 -33.63 -4.34
C GLY A 93 4.76 -32.91 -5.58
N TYR A 94 5.40 -33.64 -6.52
CA TYR A 94 5.86 -33.06 -7.78
C TYR A 94 4.71 -32.68 -8.71
N THR A 95 3.64 -33.49 -8.72
CA THR A 95 2.43 -33.18 -9.50
C THR A 95 1.74 -31.92 -8.96
N ASP A 96 1.63 -31.81 -7.65
CA ASP A 96 1.07 -30.62 -6.99
C ASP A 96 1.92 -29.39 -7.32
N PHE A 97 3.24 -29.52 -7.29
CA PHE A 97 4.17 -28.45 -7.64
C PHE A 97 4.00 -27.97 -9.09
N ALA A 98 4.03 -28.90 -10.05
CA ALA A 98 3.88 -28.56 -11.46
C ALA A 98 2.53 -27.88 -11.75
N ARG A 99 1.44 -28.39 -11.15
CA ARG A 99 0.11 -27.81 -11.36
C ARG A 99 -0.05 -26.47 -10.64
N TRP A 100 0.61 -26.27 -9.51
CA TRP A 100 0.62 -24.98 -8.82
C TRP A 100 1.28 -23.90 -9.68
N ILE A 101 2.42 -24.21 -10.30
CA ILE A 101 3.08 -23.30 -11.27
C ILE A 101 2.13 -22.98 -12.42
N GLU A 102 1.47 -23.98 -12.99
CA GLU A 102 0.51 -23.81 -14.08
C GLU A 102 -0.65 -22.88 -13.67
N TYR A 103 -1.20 -23.06 -12.47
CA TYR A 103 -2.29 -22.24 -11.93
C TYR A 103 -1.87 -20.77 -11.77
N TYR A 104 -0.66 -20.53 -11.27
CA TYR A 104 -0.12 -19.17 -11.05
C TYR A 104 0.72 -18.65 -12.23
N ALA A 105 0.71 -19.31 -13.39
CA ALA A 105 1.56 -18.93 -14.52
C ALA A 105 1.33 -17.50 -15.00
N THR A 106 0.06 -17.07 -15.09
CA THR A 106 -0.29 -15.69 -15.48
C THR A 106 0.26 -14.65 -14.49
N PRO A 107 -0.06 -14.67 -13.19
CA PRO A 107 0.50 -13.68 -12.27
C PRO A 107 2.03 -13.75 -12.17
N ILE A 108 2.65 -14.92 -12.25
CA ILE A 108 4.12 -15.06 -12.22
C ILE A 108 4.77 -14.37 -13.43
N LYS A 109 4.25 -14.58 -14.65
CA LYS A 109 4.77 -13.96 -15.87
C LYS A 109 4.69 -12.43 -15.82
N ASN A 110 3.57 -11.89 -15.37
CA ASN A 110 3.39 -10.44 -15.29
C ASN A 110 4.20 -9.83 -14.14
N CYS A 111 4.35 -10.55 -13.01
CA CYS A 111 5.25 -10.18 -11.92
C CYS A 111 6.71 -10.13 -12.40
N LEU A 112 7.16 -11.10 -13.21
CA LEU A 112 8.50 -11.10 -13.80
C LEU A 112 8.73 -9.86 -14.65
N ILE A 113 7.81 -9.51 -15.55
CA ILE A 113 7.94 -8.32 -16.41
C ILE A 113 8.09 -7.04 -15.56
N ALA A 114 7.27 -6.90 -14.52
CA ALA A 114 7.36 -5.79 -13.60
C ALA A 114 8.69 -5.77 -12.82
N ALA A 115 9.13 -6.93 -12.33
CA ALA A 115 10.38 -7.07 -11.59
C ALA A 115 11.61 -6.72 -12.44
N LEU A 116 11.59 -7.06 -13.73
CA LEU A 116 12.67 -6.72 -14.65
C LEU A 116 12.75 -5.21 -14.94
N ASN A 117 11.61 -4.50 -14.85
CA ASN A 117 11.50 -3.06 -15.11
C ASN A 117 12.20 -2.64 -16.42
N LEU A 118 11.89 -3.37 -17.49
CA LEU A 118 12.50 -3.23 -18.81
C LEU A 118 12.45 -1.81 -19.41
N PRO A 119 11.44 -0.96 -19.14
CA PRO A 119 11.46 0.43 -19.60
C PRO A 119 12.62 1.26 -19.03
N HIS A 120 13.05 0.99 -17.79
CA HIS A 120 14.16 1.68 -17.14
C HIS A 120 15.49 0.92 -17.28
N PHE A 121 15.42 -0.40 -17.45
CA PHE A 121 16.59 -1.27 -17.62
C PHE A 121 16.44 -2.12 -18.88
N PRO A 122 16.76 -1.57 -20.06
CA PRO A 122 16.69 -2.32 -21.30
C PRO A 122 17.58 -3.58 -21.25
N HIS A 123 17.07 -4.69 -21.77
CA HIS A 123 17.75 -5.99 -21.78
C HIS A 123 17.96 -6.67 -20.42
N GLN A 124 17.30 -6.21 -19.35
CA GLN A 124 17.41 -6.82 -18.03
C GLN A 124 17.00 -8.31 -18.03
N GLU A 125 16.15 -8.75 -18.97
CA GLU A 125 15.76 -10.15 -19.15
C GLU A 125 16.96 -11.08 -19.44
N ARG A 126 18.09 -10.54 -19.91
CA ARG A 126 19.33 -11.31 -20.19
C ARG A 126 20.21 -11.49 -18.97
N HIS A 127 19.96 -10.70 -17.93
CA HIS A 127 20.82 -10.59 -16.76
C HIS A 127 20.09 -10.92 -15.47
N SER A 128 18.77 -11.10 -15.50
CA SER A 128 17.98 -11.33 -14.30
C SER A 128 16.92 -12.39 -14.50
N ALA A 129 16.58 -13.05 -13.40
CA ALA A 129 15.44 -13.94 -13.31
C ALA A 129 14.62 -13.65 -12.06
N LEU A 130 13.32 -13.93 -12.12
CA LEU A 130 12.47 -13.97 -10.94
C LEU A 130 12.61 -15.34 -10.28
N VAL A 131 13.06 -15.39 -9.04
CA VAL A 131 13.19 -16.62 -8.26
C VAL A 131 12.10 -16.63 -7.19
N ILE A 132 11.32 -17.70 -7.16
CA ILE A 132 10.23 -17.90 -6.20
C ILE A 132 10.55 -19.14 -5.39
N GLN A 133 10.66 -19.01 -4.08
CA GLN A 133 10.81 -20.15 -3.19
C GLN A 133 9.47 -20.47 -2.53
N ILE A 134 9.08 -21.74 -2.55
CA ILE A 134 7.83 -22.22 -1.97
C ILE A 134 8.04 -23.48 -1.13
N THR A 135 7.26 -23.67 -0.07
CA THR A 135 7.27 -24.86 0.78
C THR A 135 5.94 -25.60 0.73
N HIS A 136 5.97 -26.92 0.48
CA HIS A 136 4.77 -27.76 0.46
C HIS A 136 4.24 -28.00 1.89
N LYS A 137 2.93 -27.83 2.12
CA LYS A 137 2.28 -27.92 3.44
C LYS A 137 2.07 -29.36 3.97
N GLY A 138 2.96 -30.29 3.62
CA GLY A 138 2.93 -31.68 4.07
C GLY A 138 1.56 -32.36 3.94
N ASP A 139 1.12 -33.03 5.00
CA ASP A 139 -0.15 -33.77 5.05
C ASP A 139 -1.40 -32.88 5.01
N ILE A 140 -1.30 -31.63 5.47
CA ILE A 140 -2.42 -30.67 5.48
C ILE A 140 -2.86 -30.36 4.04
N ALA A 141 -1.94 -30.38 3.08
CA ALA A 141 -2.20 -30.13 1.67
C ALA A 141 -3.28 -31.04 1.07
N LYS A 142 -3.47 -32.26 1.59
CA LYS A 142 -4.51 -33.21 1.12
C LYS A 142 -5.94 -32.66 1.26
N LYS A 143 -6.16 -31.78 2.23
CA LYS A 143 -7.47 -31.14 2.50
C LYS A 143 -7.63 -29.79 1.81
N LEU A 144 -6.58 -29.31 1.15
CA LEU A 144 -6.54 -27.98 0.53
C LEU A 144 -6.69 -28.08 -0.98
N PRO A 145 -7.36 -27.09 -1.62
CA PRO A 145 -7.34 -26.97 -3.06
C PRO A 145 -5.91 -26.66 -3.52
N LEU A 146 -5.59 -26.99 -4.78
CA LEU A 146 -4.23 -27.00 -5.33
C LEU A 146 -3.48 -25.69 -5.06
N GLU A 147 -4.16 -24.57 -5.26
CA GLU A 147 -3.64 -23.21 -5.11
C GLU A 147 -3.17 -22.89 -3.66
N ARG A 148 -3.60 -23.67 -2.66
CA ARG A 148 -3.26 -23.48 -1.24
C ARG A 148 -2.31 -24.53 -0.67
N ARG A 149 -1.81 -25.46 -1.49
CA ARG A 149 -0.94 -26.57 -1.04
C ARG A 149 0.50 -26.17 -0.74
N PHE A 150 0.91 -25.00 -1.20
CA PHE A 150 2.23 -24.43 -0.96
C PHE A 150 2.11 -23.12 -0.15
N THR A 151 3.14 -22.83 0.62
CA THR A 151 3.42 -21.51 1.19
C THR A 151 4.47 -20.86 0.30
N ILE A 152 4.34 -19.55 0.04
CA ILE A 152 5.39 -18.79 -0.63
C ILE A 152 6.36 -18.30 0.44
N ASP A 153 7.62 -18.71 0.34
CA ASP A 153 8.67 -18.38 1.29
C ASP A 153 9.34 -17.05 0.90
N SER A 154 9.66 -16.89 -0.39
CA SER A 154 10.23 -15.64 -0.91
C SER A 154 9.95 -15.46 -2.41
N ILE A 155 9.99 -14.21 -2.87
CA ILE A 155 9.93 -13.81 -4.28
C ILE A 155 10.98 -12.75 -4.49
N ASP A 156 12.04 -13.08 -5.21
CA ASP A 156 13.24 -12.25 -5.34
C ASP A 156 13.65 -12.13 -6.81
N ARG A 157 14.16 -10.95 -7.20
CA ARG A 157 14.83 -10.79 -8.49
C ARG A 157 16.31 -11.03 -8.28
N HIS A 158 16.85 -12.08 -8.91
CA HIS A 158 18.28 -12.36 -8.89
C HIS A 158 18.96 -11.83 -10.14
N ASN A 159 20.04 -11.09 -9.96
CA ASN A 159 20.89 -10.65 -11.05
C ASN A 159 22.09 -11.58 -11.23
N ARG A 160 22.54 -11.70 -12.48
CA ARG A 160 23.76 -12.38 -12.85
C ARG A 160 24.94 -11.78 -12.10
N GLY A 161 25.70 -12.62 -11.40
CA GLY A 161 26.92 -12.24 -10.68
C GLY A 161 26.71 -11.76 -9.24
N GLU A 162 25.46 -11.70 -8.74
CA GLU A 162 25.21 -11.58 -7.30
C GLU A 162 25.74 -12.82 -6.57
N GLY A 163 26.38 -12.66 -5.41
CA GLY A 163 26.92 -13.80 -4.65
C GLY A 163 25.82 -14.75 -4.15
N GLY A 164 26.01 -16.06 -4.25
CA GLY A 164 25.12 -17.08 -3.69
C GLY A 164 24.87 -18.29 -4.60
N LEU A 165 24.42 -19.41 -4.02
CA LEU A 165 24.19 -20.67 -4.73
C LEU A 165 23.10 -20.54 -5.82
N THR A 166 22.04 -19.77 -5.54
CA THR A 166 20.92 -19.54 -6.48
C THR A 166 21.33 -18.69 -7.68
N SER A 167 22.22 -17.71 -7.50
CA SER A 167 22.70 -16.86 -8.61
C SER A 167 23.55 -17.64 -9.63
N HIS A 168 24.37 -18.59 -9.17
CA HIS A 168 25.12 -19.46 -10.08
C HIS A 168 24.20 -20.31 -10.95
N VAL A 169 23.14 -20.89 -10.36
CA VAL A 169 22.15 -21.68 -11.09
C VAL A 169 21.38 -20.80 -12.09
N VAL A 170 20.97 -19.60 -11.69
CA VAL A 170 20.31 -18.63 -12.58
C VAL A 170 21.22 -18.26 -13.76
N ALA A 171 22.51 -17.99 -13.52
CA ALA A 171 23.47 -17.68 -14.57
C ALA A 171 23.63 -18.86 -15.56
N GLN A 172 23.77 -20.09 -15.05
CA GLN A 172 23.84 -21.29 -15.88
C GLN A 172 22.58 -21.50 -16.73
N SER A 173 21.39 -21.29 -16.14
CA SER A 173 20.12 -21.44 -16.87
C SER A 173 19.93 -20.37 -17.95
N LEU A 174 20.34 -19.11 -17.70
CA LEU A 174 20.28 -18.05 -18.71
C LEU A 174 21.24 -18.29 -19.89
N ASP A 175 22.36 -18.98 -19.62
CA ASP A 175 23.38 -19.30 -20.62
C ASP A 175 23.15 -20.65 -21.33
N SER A 176 22.10 -21.41 -20.96
CA SER A 176 21.86 -22.75 -21.50
C SER A 176 21.53 -22.74 -23.00
N GLU A 177 21.81 -23.86 -23.69
CA GLU A 177 21.44 -24.03 -25.10
C GLU A 177 19.92 -23.95 -25.30
N GLU A 178 19.13 -24.46 -24.36
CA GLU A 178 17.66 -24.35 -24.40
C GLU A 178 17.20 -22.88 -24.38
N MET A 179 17.85 -22.03 -23.58
CA MET A 179 17.54 -20.60 -23.54
C MET A 179 17.99 -19.88 -24.82
N LYS A 180 19.01 -20.37 -25.51
CA LYS A 180 19.41 -19.86 -26.84
C LYS A 180 18.39 -20.27 -27.91
N GLU A 181 17.95 -21.52 -27.91
CA GLU A 181 16.91 -22.03 -28.82
C GLU A 181 15.58 -21.28 -28.63
N MET A 182 15.15 -21.07 -27.39
CA MET A 182 13.92 -20.33 -27.08
C MET A 182 13.99 -18.85 -27.52
N ARG A 183 15.16 -18.22 -27.41
CA ARG A 183 15.38 -16.87 -27.95
C ARG A 183 15.27 -16.83 -29.48
N GLN A 184 15.86 -17.81 -30.15
CA GLN A 184 15.75 -17.94 -31.60
C GLN A 184 14.29 -18.18 -32.03
N PHE A 185 13.57 -19.06 -31.33
CA PHE A 185 12.16 -19.34 -31.60
C PHE A 185 11.29 -18.08 -31.44
N GLY A 186 11.41 -17.36 -30.32
CA GLY A 186 10.65 -16.13 -30.09
C GLY A 186 10.93 -15.07 -31.15
N ALA A 187 12.21 -14.90 -31.54
CA ALA A 187 12.64 -13.91 -32.53
C ALA A 187 12.23 -14.25 -33.97
N SER A 188 12.26 -15.53 -34.36
CA SER A 188 12.10 -15.95 -35.76
C SER A 188 10.75 -16.57 -36.09
N VAL A 189 10.01 -17.05 -35.09
CA VAL A 189 8.77 -17.85 -35.30
C VAL A 189 7.56 -17.23 -34.61
N GLU A 190 7.67 -16.86 -33.33
CA GLU A 190 6.49 -16.49 -32.54
C GLU A 190 6.09 -15.02 -32.66
N LEU A 191 7.06 -14.10 -32.50
CA LEU A 191 6.78 -12.66 -32.40
C LEU A 191 7.43 -11.82 -33.51
N GLY A 192 8.38 -12.39 -34.26
CA GLY A 192 9.04 -11.71 -35.38
C GLY A 192 9.61 -10.35 -34.98
N GLY A 193 9.25 -9.30 -35.72
CA GLY A 193 9.69 -7.92 -35.44
C GLY A 193 9.18 -7.31 -34.12
N ASN A 194 8.22 -7.94 -33.45
CA ASN A 194 7.72 -7.54 -32.13
C ASN A 194 8.43 -8.27 -30.97
N TYR A 195 9.46 -9.07 -31.27
CA TYR A 195 10.23 -9.78 -30.26
C TYR A 195 11.22 -8.84 -29.54
N TYR A 196 11.02 -8.64 -28.24
CA TYR A 196 11.94 -7.87 -27.40
C TYR A 196 13.01 -8.75 -26.73
N GLY A 197 12.60 -9.89 -26.17
CA GLY A 197 13.48 -10.79 -25.42
C GLY A 197 12.71 -11.95 -24.77
N MET A 198 13.43 -12.80 -24.04
CA MET A 198 12.87 -13.94 -23.30
C MET A 198 13.16 -13.78 -21.82
N GLY A 199 12.12 -13.60 -21.00
CA GLY A 199 12.24 -13.56 -19.55
C GLY A 199 12.24 -14.95 -18.94
N MET A 200 13.02 -15.15 -17.87
CA MET A 200 13.07 -16.40 -17.11
C MET A 200 12.55 -16.20 -15.68
N PHE A 201 11.71 -17.11 -15.21
CA PHE A 201 11.44 -17.29 -13.79
C PHE A 201 11.82 -18.71 -13.35
N MET A 202 12.22 -18.86 -12.09
CA MET A 202 12.59 -20.12 -11.48
C MET A 202 11.77 -20.30 -10.21
N VAL A 203 11.15 -21.47 -10.05
CA VAL A 203 10.41 -21.81 -8.83
C VAL A 203 11.12 -22.95 -8.12
N LEU A 204 11.51 -22.73 -6.87
CA LEU A 204 12.19 -23.68 -6.02
C LEU A 204 11.19 -24.20 -4.98
N ALA A 205 10.85 -25.49 -5.05
CA ALA A 205 9.96 -26.11 -4.09
C ALA A 205 10.72 -26.92 -3.03
N VAL A 206 10.44 -26.62 -1.77
CA VAL A 206 10.87 -27.38 -0.60
C VAL A 206 9.76 -28.34 -0.19
N PHE A 207 10.11 -29.61 -0.04
CA PHE A 207 9.22 -30.64 0.49
C PHE A 207 9.75 -31.08 1.84
N SER A 208 8.96 -30.83 2.89
CA SER A 208 9.26 -31.23 4.27
C SER A 208 8.10 -32.07 4.82
N PRO A 209 8.37 -33.17 5.57
CA PRO A 209 7.30 -33.95 6.22
C PRO A 209 6.40 -33.08 7.10
N ASP A 210 7.01 -32.12 7.81
CA ASP A 210 6.34 -31.25 8.78
C ASP A 210 5.75 -29.98 8.14
N GLY A 211 5.99 -29.77 6.84
CA GLY A 211 5.54 -28.57 6.11
C GLY A 211 6.19 -27.26 6.56
N LEU A 212 7.29 -27.35 7.32
CA LEU A 212 8.04 -26.20 7.85
C LEU A 212 9.12 -25.73 6.86
N PRO A 213 9.33 -24.40 6.71
CA PRO A 213 10.43 -23.84 5.91
C PRO A 213 11.80 -24.22 6.50
N LEU A 214 12.83 -24.29 5.65
CA LEU A 214 14.20 -24.69 6.02
C LEU A 214 14.90 -23.78 7.05
N THR A 215 14.32 -22.63 7.41
CA THR A 215 14.89 -21.66 8.36
C THR A 215 14.32 -21.73 9.77
N ALA A 216 13.36 -22.62 10.05
CA ALA A 216 12.65 -22.65 11.33
C ALA A 216 13.36 -23.54 12.37
N SER A 217 14.33 -22.97 13.10
CA SER A 217 14.78 -23.49 14.40
C SER A 217 14.10 -22.72 15.55
N ASP A 218 12.77 -22.80 15.67
CA ASP A 218 12.02 -22.58 16.93
C ASP A 218 10.57 -23.12 16.80
N PRO A 219 10.05 -24.01 17.68
CA PRO A 219 8.82 -24.80 17.43
C PRO A 219 7.45 -24.11 17.61
N GLU A 220 7.33 -22.83 18.00
CA GLU A 220 6.02 -22.23 18.31
C GLU A 220 5.29 -21.54 17.14
N GLN A 221 5.86 -21.47 15.93
CA GLN A 221 5.28 -20.67 14.83
C GLN A 221 4.35 -21.41 13.84
N CYS A 222 4.11 -22.72 13.99
CA CYS A 222 3.40 -23.47 12.94
C CYS A 222 1.85 -23.34 12.94
N ALA A 223 1.26 -22.53 13.83
CA ALA A 223 -0.19 -22.38 13.92
C ALA A 223 -0.79 -21.26 13.02
N PHE A 224 0.01 -20.49 12.28
CA PHE A 224 -0.47 -19.24 11.65
C PHE A 224 -0.52 -19.20 10.11
N LEU A 225 -0.19 -20.28 9.40
CA LEU A 225 -0.10 -20.28 7.92
C LEU A 225 -1.31 -20.87 7.17
N GLN A 226 -2.48 -20.90 7.80
CA GLN A 226 -3.73 -21.36 7.16
C GLN A 226 -4.63 -20.27 6.55
N THR A 227 -4.26 -18.97 6.58
CA THR A 227 -5.18 -17.89 6.15
C THR A 227 -4.66 -16.93 5.08
N LEU A 228 -3.65 -17.29 4.30
CA LEU A 228 -3.24 -16.48 3.14
C LEU A 228 -3.89 -17.02 1.84
N ASP A 229 -5.10 -16.52 1.56
CA ASP A 229 -5.43 -16.03 0.21
C ASP A 229 -4.38 -14.94 -0.14
N PRO A 230 -4.00 -14.67 -1.39
CA PRO A 230 -3.11 -13.53 -1.72
C PRO A 230 -3.82 -12.21 -1.35
N GLY A 231 -3.70 -11.83 -0.07
CA GLY A 231 -4.85 -11.50 0.77
C GLY A 231 -5.60 -10.24 0.40
N ASN A 232 -6.93 -10.33 0.48
CA ASN A 232 -7.81 -9.19 0.66
C ASN A 232 -7.22 -8.22 1.70
N PRO A 233 -6.80 -7.01 1.31
CA PRO A 233 -6.05 -6.12 2.21
C PRO A 233 -6.93 -5.54 3.33
N PHE A 234 -8.25 -5.73 3.26
CA PHE A 234 -9.22 -5.13 4.17
C PHE A 234 -9.60 -6.06 5.33
N HIS A 235 -9.73 -7.37 5.10
CA HIS A 235 -10.12 -8.35 6.12
C HIS A 235 -9.67 -9.77 5.75
N ASP A 236 -9.58 -10.67 6.74
CA ASP A 236 -9.11 -12.06 6.56
C ASP A 236 -10.12 -13.02 5.90
N GLY A 237 -11.34 -12.55 5.62
CA GLY A 237 -12.36 -13.27 4.86
C GLY A 237 -12.13 -13.25 3.34
N ARG A 238 -12.81 -14.15 2.63
CA ARG A 238 -12.76 -14.22 1.15
C ARG A 238 -13.09 -12.87 0.50
N THR A 239 -12.41 -12.55 -0.60
CA THR A 239 -12.63 -11.31 -1.34
C THR A 239 -14.03 -11.24 -1.94
N LEU A 240 -14.82 -10.24 -1.54
CA LEU A 240 -16.08 -9.91 -2.20
C LEU A 240 -15.81 -9.26 -3.55
N HIS A 241 -16.04 -10.00 -4.63
CA HIS A 241 -16.06 -9.49 -5.99
C HIS A 241 -17.44 -9.72 -6.61
N SER A 242 -17.74 -8.98 -7.68
CA SER A 242 -18.98 -9.17 -8.44
C SER A 242 -18.68 -9.20 -9.92
N HIS A 243 -19.30 -10.14 -10.62
CA HIS A 243 -19.28 -10.16 -12.08
C HIS A 243 -20.43 -9.31 -12.62
N GLN A 244 -20.17 -8.57 -13.71
CA GLN A 244 -21.22 -7.85 -14.42
C GLN A 244 -22.24 -8.83 -15.01
N GLY A 245 -23.52 -8.49 -15.03
CA GLY A 245 -24.59 -9.40 -15.48
C GLY A 245 -25.73 -8.66 -16.17
N CYS A 246 -26.53 -9.40 -16.94
CA CYS A 246 -27.72 -8.88 -17.59
C CYS A 246 -28.72 -8.38 -16.53
N ALA A 247 -29.20 -7.15 -16.68
CA ALA A 247 -30.10 -6.52 -15.71
C ALA A 247 -31.49 -7.19 -15.59
N LEU A 248 -31.87 -8.04 -16.56
CA LEU A 248 -33.13 -8.79 -16.52
C LEU A 248 -32.94 -10.25 -16.10
N CYS A 249 -32.13 -11.00 -16.85
CA CYS A 249 -32.02 -12.45 -16.68
C CYS A 249 -30.83 -12.86 -15.81
N HIS A 250 -30.04 -11.90 -15.33
CA HIS A 250 -28.85 -12.10 -14.49
C HIS A 250 -27.77 -12.98 -15.12
N LYS A 251 -27.84 -13.27 -16.43
CA LYS A 251 -26.76 -13.93 -17.18
C LYS A 251 -25.48 -13.12 -17.00
N ILE A 252 -24.53 -13.70 -16.27
CA ILE A 252 -23.26 -13.08 -15.94
C ILE A 252 -22.42 -12.96 -17.21
N GLN A 253 -21.83 -11.78 -17.43
CA GLN A 253 -20.77 -11.56 -18.40
C GLN A 253 -19.52 -12.29 -17.91
N ARG A 254 -19.33 -13.50 -18.41
CA ARG A 254 -18.09 -14.26 -18.24
C ARG A 254 -17.09 -13.74 -19.27
N CYS A 255 -15.81 -13.64 -18.90
CA CYS A 255 -14.75 -12.96 -19.65
C CYS A 255 -14.61 -13.35 -21.14
N GLU A 256 -15.22 -14.45 -21.58
CA GLU A 256 -15.03 -15.01 -22.92
C GLU A 256 -16.31 -15.17 -23.76
N PHE A 257 -17.51 -14.87 -23.26
CA PHE A 257 -18.74 -15.18 -23.99
C PHE A 257 -19.76 -14.04 -23.93
N GLU A 258 -19.88 -13.33 -25.06
CA GLU A 258 -20.84 -12.26 -25.37
C GLU A 258 -20.72 -11.00 -24.50
N LYS A 259 -20.19 -9.92 -25.09
CA LYS A 259 -20.21 -8.60 -24.49
C LYS A 259 -21.66 -8.20 -24.22
N LEU A 260 -22.01 -7.97 -22.96
CA LEU A 260 -23.33 -7.42 -22.64
C LEU A 260 -23.43 -6.01 -23.24
N LYS A 261 -24.58 -5.72 -23.84
CA LYS A 261 -24.88 -4.44 -24.46
C LYS A 261 -25.25 -3.45 -23.36
N VAL A 262 -24.52 -2.35 -23.28
CA VAL A 262 -24.89 -1.21 -22.42
C VAL A 262 -26.16 -0.54 -22.94
N CYS A 263 -27.01 -0.06 -22.05
CA CYS A 263 -28.13 0.79 -22.42
C CYS A 263 -27.62 2.07 -23.09
N ALA A 264 -27.92 2.28 -24.37
CA ALA A 264 -27.52 3.49 -25.10
C ALA A 264 -28.09 4.81 -24.51
N GLY A 265 -29.11 4.71 -23.65
CA GLY A 265 -29.69 5.86 -22.98
C GLY A 265 -28.88 6.36 -21.79
N CYS A 266 -28.66 5.50 -20.79
CA CYS A 266 -28.02 5.87 -19.54
C CYS A 266 -26.57 5.38 -19.40
N GLY A 267 -26.18 4.36 -20.19
CA GLY A 267 -24.87 3.72 -20.11
C GLY A 267 -24.62 2.89 -18.83
N MET A 268 -25.63 2.71 -17.97
CA MET A 268 -25.47 2.17 -16.61
C MET A 268 -25.81 0.68 -16.43
N VAL A 269 -26.67 0.14 -17.29
CA VAL A 269 -27.16 -1.23 -17.17
C VAL A 269 -26.79 -2.03 -18.42
N LEU A 270 -26.57 -3.32 -18.22
CA LEU A 270 -26.06 -4.26 -19.20
C LEU A 270 -27.15 -5.27 -19.57
N TYR A 271 -27.22 -5.67 -20.84
CA TYR A 271 -28.19 -6.65 -21.33
C TYR A 271 -27.51 -7.67 -22.23
N CYS A 272 -27.86 -8.95 -22.10
CA CYS A 272 -27.36 -9.96 -23.02
C CYS A 272 -28.02 -9.87 -24.40
N SER A 273 -29.22 -9.28 -24.49
CA SER A 273 -29.97 -9.19 -25.74
C SER A 273 -30.89 -7.96 -25.78
N LYS A 274 -31.41 -7.64 -26.97
CA LYS A 274 -32.35 -6.51 -27.16
C LYS A 274 -33.68 -6.80 -26.48
N GLU A 275 -34.10 -8.06 -26.49
CA GLU A 275 -35.32 -8.57 -25.88
C GLU A 275 -35.26 -8.35 -24.37
N CYS A 276 -34.14 -8.70 -23.72
CA CYS A 276 -33.93 -8.41 -22.29
C CYS A 276 -34.00 -6.91 -21.98
N GLN A 277 -33.47 -6.05 -22.86
CA GLN A 277 -33.59 -4.60 -22.69
C GLN A 277 -35.04 -4.13 -22.78
N VAL A 278 -35.81 -4.62 -23.76
CA VAL A 278 -37.22 -4.24 -23.98
C VAL A 278 -38.08 -4.71 -22.82
N SER A 279 -37.90 -5.95 -22.36
CA SER A 279 -38.65 -6.51 -21.23
C SER A 279 -38.32 -5.82 -19.90
N HIS A 280 -37.06 -5.44 -19.66
CA HIS A 280 -36.68 -4.67 -18.47
C HIS A 280 -37.08 -3.19 -18.55
N TRP A 281 -37.47 -2.68 -19.73
CA TRP A 281 -37.73 -1.25 -19.93
C TRP A 281 -38.80 -0.69 -18.99
N THR A 282 -39.83 -1.48 -18.67
CA THR A 282 -40.91 -1.07 -17.75
C THR A 282 -40.38 -0.73 -16.35
N GLN A 283 -39.30 -1.40 -15.90
CA GLN A 283 -38.65 -1.17 -14.61
C GLN A 283 -37.50 -0.16 -14.73
N HIS A 284 -36.75 -0.18 -15.83
CA HIS A 284 -35.56 0.65 -16.02
C HIS A 284 -35.84 2.10 -16.47
N LYS A 285 -36.98 2.36 -17.14
CA LYS A 285 -37.26 3.64 -17.83
C LYS A 285 -37.07 4.87 -16.94
N LEU A 286 -37.52 4.82 -15.68
CA LEU A 286 -37.40 5.94 -14.73
C LEU A 286 -35.94 6.22 -14.39
N HIS A 287 -35.16 5.18 -14.03
CA HIS A 287 -33.72 5.31 -13.76
C HIS A 287 -32.95 5.79 -14.99
N CYS A 288 -33.33 5.33 -16.19
CA CYS A 288 -32.71 5.78 -17.44
C CYS A 288 -32.93 7.28 -17.69
N LYS A 289 -34.15 7.77 -17.46
CA LYS A 289 -34.48 9.20 -17.57
C LYS A 289 -33.73 10.05 -16.56
N SER A 290 -33.66 9.60 -15.30
CA SER A 290 -32.91 10.30 -14.23
C SER A 290 -31.42 10.41 -14.57
N ALA A 291 -30.78 9.31 -15.00
CA ALA A 291 -29.38 9.32 -15.42
C ALA A 291 -29.10 10.24 -16.62
N LYS A 292 -30.02 10.28 -17.59
CA LYS A 292 -29.94 11.24 -18.70
C LYS A 292 -30.03 12.69 -18.21
N SER A 293 -30.95 12.96 -17.28
CA SER A 293 -31.07 14.29 -16.66
C SER A 293 -29.79 14.69 -15.95
N TYR A 294 -29.16 13.81 -15.17
CA TYR A 294 -27.88 14.09 -14.53
C TYR A 294 -26.77 14.39 -15.54
N ASN A 295 -26.64 13.57 -16.58
CA ASN A 295 -25.66 13.84 -17.65
C ASN A 295 -25.91 15.18 -18.36
N GLN A 296 -27.17 15.55 -18.56
CA GLN A 296 -27.54 16.83 -19.17
C GLN A 296 -27.16 18.00 -18.25
N THR A 297 -27.53 17.95 -16.97
CA THR A 297 -27.18 19.00 -15.99
C THR A 297 -25.67 19.14 -15.82
N ILE A 298 -24.93 18.03 -15.76
CA ILE A 298 -23.47 18.04 -15.69
C ILE A 298 -22.89 18.68 -16.95
N LEU A 299 -23.36 18.30 -18.14
CA LEU A 299 -22.88 18.87 -19.39
C LEU A 299 -23.12 20.38 -19.45
N GLU A 300 -24.33 20.84 -19.14
CA GLU A 300 -24.72 22.26 -19.20
C GLU A 300 -23.90 23.13 -18.24
N LYS A 301 -23.64 22.65 -17.02
CA LYS A 301 -22.96 23.44 -15.98
C LYS A 301 -21.44 23.33 -16.01
N THR A 302 -20.89 22.20 -16.47
CA THR A 302 -19.46 21.88 -16.31
C THR A 302 -18.74 21.59 -17.63
N ASN A 303 -19.48 21.47 -18.73
CA ASN A 303 -19.00 21.01 -20.03
C ASN A 303 -18.47 19.55 -20.05
N ILE A 304 -18.78 18.76 -19.00
CA ILE A 304 -18.39 17.35 -18.91
C ILE A 304 -19.48 16.48 -19.54
N LYS A 305 -19.22 16.01 -20.77
CA LYS A 305 -20.10 15.07 -21.47
C LYS A 305 -20.04 13.68 -20.80
N ASN A 306 -21.20 13.09 -20.53
CA ASN A 306 -21.37 11.77 -19.93
C ASN A 306 -20.80 11.60 -18.51
N GLY A 307 -20.62 12.69 -17.75
CA GLY A 307 -19.96 12.64 -16.44
C GLY A 307 -20.61 11.68 -15.44
N TYR A 308 -21.95 11.60 -15.40
CA TYR A 308 -22.65 10.65 -14.54
C TYR A 308 -22.41 9.20 -14.98
N SER A 309 -22.41 8.94 -16.29
CA SER A 309 -22.12 7.61 -16.83
C SER A 309 -20.67 7.19 -16.57
N ASP A 310 -19.71 8.11 -16.64
CA ASP A 310 -18.31 7.87 -16.28
C ASP A 310 -18.20 7.50 -14.79
N MET A 311 -18.91 8.21 -13.90
CA MET A 311 -18.94 7.89 -12.48
C MET A 311 -19.46 6.47 -12.21
N VAL A 312 -20.56 6.09 -12.86
CA VAL A 312 -21.13 4.73 -12.69
C VAL A 312 -20.12 3.65 -13.08
N ARG A 313 -19.41 3.83 -14.19
CA ARG A 313 -18.40 2.86 -14.65
C ARG A 313 -17.16 2.85 -13.79
N TRP A 314 -16.73 4.02 -13.29
CA TRP A 314 -15.63 4.12 -12.32
C TRP A 314 -15.97 3.35 -11.05
N VAL A 315 -17.20 3.48 -10.55
CA VAL A 315 -17.68 2.72 -9.39
C VAL A 315 -17.72 1.22 -9.65
N ASP A 316 -18.15 0.81 -10.84
CA ASP A 316 -18.15 -0.61 -11.22
C ASP A 316 -16.72 -1.17 -11.32
N PHE A 317 -15.75 -0.38 -11.79
CA PHE A 317 -14.33 -0.76 -11.83
C PHE A 317 -13.76 -0.97 -10.41
N TYR A 318 -14.05 -0.06 -9.47
CA TYR A 318 -13.58 -0.15 -8.08
C TYR A 318 -14.55 -0.90 -7.14
N ALA A 319 -15.56 -1.61 -7.66
CA ALA A 319 -16.59 -2.23 -6.84
C ALA A 319 -16.03 -3.26 -5.83
N THR A 320 -15.04 -4.05 -6.25
CA THR A 320 -14.38 -5.05 -5.39
C THR A 320 -13.68 -4.39 -4.19
N PRO A 321 -12.71 -3.47 -4.35
CA PRO A 321 -12.07 -2.83 -3.21
C PRO A 321 -13.04 -2.03 -2.34
N ILE A 322 -14.04 -1.34 -2.92
CA ILE A 322 -15.04 -0.57 -2.16
C ILE A 322 -15.89 -1.48 -1.24
N LYS A 323 -16.33 -2.64 -1.75
CA LYS A 323 -17.13 -3.60 -0.95
C LYS A 323 -16.36 -4.16 0.23
N ASN A 324 -15.11 -4.56 0.01
CA ASN A 324 -14.27 -5.15 1.06
C ASN A 324 -13.84 -4.08 2.08
N ALA A 325 -13.59 -2.84 1.63
CA ALA A 325 -13.39 -1.69 2.52
C ALA A 325 -14.62 -1.43 3.39
N LEU A 326 -15.84 -1.45 2.83
CA LEU A 326 -17.07 -1.29 3.61
C LEU A 326 -17.22 -2.42 4.65
N VAL A 327 -17.05 -3.69 4.26
CA VAL A 327 -17.17 -4.81 5.22
C VAL A 327 -16.21 -4.64 6.39
N ALA A 328 -14.96 -4.24 6.09
CA ALA A 328 -13.99 -3.94 7.12
C ALA A 328 -14.46 -2.74 7.98
N ALA A 329 -15.03 -1.68 7.36
CA ALA A 329 -15.57 -0.49 8.03
C ALA A 329 -16.69 -0.79 9.01
N LEU A 330 -17.53 -1.76 8.69
CA LEU A 330 -18.62 -2.19 9.56
C LEU A 330 -18.13 -2.96 10.78
N ASN A 331 -16.94 -3.58 10.70
CA ASN A 331 -16.35 -4.41 11.75
C ASN A 331 -17.38 -5.35 12.40
N LEU A 332 -18.12 -6.08 11.56
CA LEU A 332 -19.27 -6.91 11.93
C LEU A 332 -19.02 -7.95 13.04
N PRO A 333 -17.80 -8.51 13.23
CA PRO A 333 -17.52 -9.36 14.38
C PRO A 333 -17.66 -8.65 15.73
N ASP A 334 -17.27 -7.38 15.80
CA ASP A 334 -17.34 -6.56 17.02
C ASP A 334 -18.67 -5.76 17.09
N HIS A 335 -19.29 -5.47 15.93
CA HIS A 335 -20.56 -4.74 15.81
C HIS A 335 -21.56 -5.51 14.94
N PRO A 336 -22.22 -6.55 15.48
CA PRO A 336 -23.22 -7.30 14.73
C PRO A 336 -24.34 -6.39 14.22
N HIS A 337 -24.78 -6.61 12.99
CA HIS A 337 -25.84 -5.85 12.32
C HIS A 337 -25.51 -4.40 11.95
N GLN A 338 -24.24 -3.96 12.06
CA GLN A 338 -23.85 -2.60 11.66
C GLN A 338 -24.19 -2.29 10.19
N GLU A 339 -24.30 -3.29 9.31
CA GLU A 339 -24.73 -3.12 7.91
C GLU A 339 -26.15 -2.52 7.76
N ARG A 340 -26.96 -2.56 8.82
CA ARG A 340 -28.31 -1.98 8.85
C ARG A 340 -28.33 -0.52 9.27
N HIS A 341 -27.25 -0.05 9.86
CA HIS A 341 -27.15 1.26 10.49
C HIS A 341 -26.12 2.17 9.82
N SER A 342 -25.20 1.61 9.05
CA SER A 342 -24.09 2.36 8.45
C SER A 342 -23.96 2.12 6.96
N ALA A 343 -23.41 3.12 6.27
CA ALA A 343 -22.96 3.03 4.89
C ALA A 343 -21.56 3.63 4.75
N LEU A 344 -20.84 3.19 3.73
CA LEU A 344 -19.59 3.85 3.31
C LEU A 344 -19.95 4.97 2.33
N VAL A 345 -19.57 6.20 2.65
CA VAL A 345 -19.75 7.39 1.81
C VAL A 345 -18.40 7.77 1.22
N ILE A 346 -18.33 7.87 -0.11
CA ILE A 346 -17.12 8.26 -0.82
C ILE A 346 -17.44 9.50 -1.65
N GLN A 347 -16.73 10.59 -1.41
CA GLN A 347 -16.81 11.77 -2.23
C GLN A 347 -15.72 11.72 -3.30
N VAL A 348 -16.10 11.97 -4.56
CA VAL A 348 -15.17 11.97 -5.70
C VAL A 348 -15.37 13.19 -6.57
N THR A 349 -14.28 13.78 -7.06
CA THR A 349 -14.30 14.92 -7.98
C THR A 349 -13.84 14.51 -9.38
N HIS A 350 -14.62 14.83 -10.41
CA HIS A 350 -14.28 14.57 -11.81
C HIS A 350 -13.25 15.57 -12.33
N LYS A 351 -12.10 15.09 -12.82
CA LYS A 351 -10.94 15.91 -13.25
C LYS A 351 -11.10 16.67 -14.56
N GLY A 352 -12.22 16.50 -15.26
CA GLY A 352 -12.53 17.19 -16.51
C GLY A 352 -11.73 16.73 -17.74
N ASP A 353 -10.68 15.94 -17.55
CA ASP A 353 -9.80 15.45 -18.60
C ASP A 353 -10.26 14.09 -19.17
N LYS A 354 -10.72 14.11 -20.42
CA LYS A 354 -11.18 12.91 -21.14
C LYS A 354 -10.04 12.05 -21.69
N SER A 355 -8.83 12.59 -21.78
CA SER A 355 -7.65 11.82 -22.20
C SER A 355 -7.25 10.77 -21.17
N LEU A 356 -7.60 11.01 -19.90
CA LEU A 356 -7.38 10.05 -18.83
C LEU A 356 -8.23 8.79 -19.03
N PRO A 357 -7.66 7.60 -18.76
CA PRO A 357 -8.45 6.39 -18.71
C PRO A 357 -9.45 6.47 -17.54
N LEU A 358 -10.57 5.75 -17.66
CA LEU A 358 -11.75 5.88 -16.79
C LEU A 358 -11.38 5.85 -15.30
N GLU A 359 -10.50 4.93 -14.91
CA GLU A 359 -10.04 4.70 -13.55
C GLU A 359 -9.26 5.86 -12.93
N ARG A 360 -8.78 6.83 -13.75
CA ARG A 360 -8.05 8.03 -13.33
C ARG A 360 -8.86 9.33 -13.48
N ARG A 361 -10.06 9.29 -14.05
CA ARG A 361 -10.91 10.48 -14.30
C ARG A 361 -11.48 11.11 -13.03
N PHE A 362 -11.50 10.38 -11.93
CA PHE A 362 -11.96 10.87 -10.63
C PHE A 362 -10.79 10.96 -9.64
N ALA A 363 -10.79 11.99 -8.83
CA ALA A 363 -10.02 12.07 -7.59
C ALA A 363 -10.94 11.69 -6.43
N ILE A 364 -10.42 10.94 -5.45
CA ILE A 364 -11.16 10.65 -4.21
C ILE A 364 -10.86 11.80 -3.25
N ASP A 365 -11.91 12.48 -2.79
CA ASP A 365 -11.81 13.62 -1.89
C ASP A 365 -11.92 13.16 -0.42
N SER A 366 -12.86 12.27 -0.13
CA SER A 366 -13.05 11.68 1.20
C SER A 366 -13.65 10.28 1.12
N ILE A 367 -13.40 9.48 2.16
CA ILE A 367 -14.00 8.16 2.40
C ILE A 367 -14.37 8.12 3.87
N GLU A 368 -15.65 7.98 4.18
CA GLU A 368 -16.16 8.06 5.55
C GLU A 368 -17.25 7.00 5.77
N ARG A 369 -17.28 6.42 6.97
CA ARG A 369 -18.44 5.64 7.42
C ARG A 369 -19.46 6.63 7.97
N SER A 370 -20.68 6.61 7.45
CA SER A 370 -21.77 7.43 7.98
C SER A 370 -22.78 6.52 8.65
N ASP A 371 -23.04 6.80 9.94
CA ASP A 371 -24.03 6.08 10.71
C ASP A 371 -25.37 6.83 10.66
N ARG A 372 -26.45 6.07 10.67
CA ARG A 372 -27.81 6.60 10.76
C ARG A 372 -27.96 7.31 12.10
N GLY A 373 -28.29 8.61 12.05
CA GLY A 373 -28.61 9.40 13.23
C GLY A 373 -27.48 10.29 13.75
N GLU A 374 -26.30 10.31 13.11
CA GLU A 374 -25.19 11.23 13.44
C GLU A 374 -25.48 12.71 13.14
N GLY A 375 -26.63 13.01 12.50
CA GLY A 375 -27.00 14.36 12.09
C GLY A 375 -26.38 14.76 10.74
N GLY A 376 -26.90 15.83 10.13
CA GLY A 376 -26.44 16.34 8.84
C GLY A 376 -27.08 15.68 7.61
N VAL A 377 -26.89 16.32 6.45
CA VAL A 377 -27.57 15.97 5.19
C VAL A 377 -27.18 14.58 4.69
N THR A 378 -25.91 14.19 4.83
CA THR A 378 -25.41 12.88 4.40
C THR A 378 -25.97 11.73 5.24
N SER A 379 -26.00 11.84 6.58
CA SER A 379 -26.59 10.82 7.45
C SER A 379 -28.09 10.64 7.19
N GLN A 380 -28.83 11.73 6.95
CA GLN A 380 -30.25 11.67 6.60
C GLN A 380 -30.47 10.96 5.25
N LEU A 381 -29.61 11.24 4.26
CA LEU A 381 -29.66 10.58 2.96
C LEU A 381 -29.39 9.08 3.08
N VAL A 382 -28.38 8.69 3.87
CA VAL A 382 -28.07 7.29 4.20
C VAL A 382 -29.27 6.61 4.88
N ALA A 383 -29.88 7.26 5.86
CA ALA A 383 -31.06 6.74 6.57
C ALA A 383 -32.23 6.47 5.62
N ASN A 384 -32.56 7.44 4.76
CA ASN A 384 -33.64 7.31 3.77
C ASN A 384 -33.42 6.12 2.83
N TYR A 385 -32.17 5.86 2.45
CA TYR A 385 -31.84 4.78 1.55
C TYR A 385 -31.79 3.40 2.22
N LEU A 386 -31.31 3.32 3.45
CA LEU A 386 -31.38 2.09 4.25
C LEU A 386 -32.83 1.63 4.49
N ASP A 387 -33.77 2.58 4.52
CA ASP A 387 -35.21 2.33 4.70
C ASP A 387 -36.00 2.16 3.38
N SER A 388 -35.34 2.36 2.23
CA SER A 388 -36.01 2.32 0.92
C SER A 388 -36.59 0.94 0.59
N ASP A 389 -37.69 0.92 -0.17
CA ASP A 389 -38.29 -0.34 -0.62
C ASP A 389 -37.34 -1.12 -1.55
N GLN A 390 -36.44 -0.43 -2.24
CA GLN A 390 -35.35 -1.07 -2.99
C GLN A 390 -34.43 -1.88 -2.09
N MET A 391 -34.02 -1.34 -0.93
CA MET A 391 -33.19 -2.04 0.05
C MET A 391 -33.93 -3.25 0.65
N LYS A 392 -35.23 -3.11 0.96
CA LYS A 392 -36.07 -4.21 1.44
C LYS A 392 -36.18 -5.33 0.40
N GLY A 393 -36.42 -4.98 -0.87
CA GLY A 393 -36.47 -5.94 -1.97
C GLY A 393 -35.14 -6.68 -2.16
N MET A 394 -34.00 -5.97 -2.08
CA MET A 394 -32.68 -6.57 -2.17
C MET A 394 -32.38 -7.55 -1.03
N ARG A 395 -32.77 -7.22 0.22
CA ARG A 395 -32.65 -8.14 1.36
C ARG A 395 -33.45 -9.42 1.12
N HIS A 396 -34.71 -9.26 0.68
CA HIS A 396 -35.59 -10.40 0.41
C HIS A 396 -35.04 -11.30 -0.72
N PHE A 397 -34.54 -10.71 -1.81
CA PHE A 397 -33.92 -11.45 -2.90
C PHE A 397 -32.64 -12.17 -2.46
N ALA A 398 -31.75 -11.48 -1.75
CA ALA A 398 -30.49 -12.06 -1.31
C ALA A 398 -30.70 -13.23 -0.33
N GLU A 399 -31.62 -13.06 0.61
CA GLU A 399 -31.95 -14.06 1.63
C GLU A 399 -32.62 -15.30 1.03
N ASN A 400 -33.60 -15.12 0.14
CA ASN A 400 -34.44 -16.23 -0.33
C ASN A 400 -33.97 -16.85 -1.64
N VAL A 401 -33.19 -16.12 -2.45
CA VAL A 401 -32.82 -16.53 -3.81
C VAL A 401 -31.31 -16.69 -3.96
N GLU A 402 -30.53 -15.62 -3.72
CA GLU A 402 -29.11 -15.59 -4.07
C GLU A 402 -28.21 -16.38 -3.10
N MET A 403 -28.31 -16.11 -1.79
CA MET A 403 -27.37 -16.61 -0.78
C MET A 403 -27.98 -17.66 0.16
N LYS A 404 -29.31 -17.75 0.26
CA LYS A 404 -30.02 -18.73 1.09
C LYS A 404 -29.43 -18.80 2.50
N GLY A 405 -29.12 -20.02 2.98
CA GLY A 405 -28.57 -20.25 4.32
C GLY A 405 -27.23 -19.58 4.62
N ASN A 406 -26.52 -19.02 3.62
CA ASN A 406 -25.25 -18.30 3.79
C ASN A 406 -25.42 -16.76 3.86
N TYR A 407 -26.64 -16.24 3.82
CA TYR A 407 -26.90 -14.80 3.92
C TYR A 407 -26.71 -14.27 5.35
N TYR A 408 -25.94 -13.19 5.52
CA TYR A 408 -25.85 -12.45 6.78
C TYR A 408 -26.68 -11.15 6.75
N GLY A 409 -26.50 -10.34 5.71
CA GLY A 409 -27.18 -9.07 5.55
C GLY A 409 -26.91 -8.42 4.20
N THR A 410 -27.63 -7.36 3.88
CA THR A 410 -27.37 -6.52 2.69
C THR A 410 -26.89 -5.16 3.17
N SER A 411 -25.79 -4.69 2.60
CA SER A 411 -25.17 -3.39 2.90
C SER A 411 -25.14 -2.49 1.67
N MET A 412 -24.71 -1.25 1.87
CA MET A 412 -24.63 -0.24 0.82
C MET A 412 -23.43 0.68 0.94
N PHE A 413 -23.00 1.21 -0.20
CA PHE A 413 -22.14 2.37 -0.24
C PHE A 413 -22.75 3.47 -1.14
N LEU A 414 -22.45 4.72 -0.79
CA LEU A 414 -22.90 5.94 -1.45
C LEU A 414 -21.68 6.67 -2.02
N ILE A 415 -21.74 7.01 -3.30
CA ILE A 415 -20.75 7.80 -4.00
C ILE A 415 -21.34 9.18 -4.26
N GLN A 416 -20.70 10.23 -3.78
CA GLN A 416 -21.05 11.62 -4.05
C GLN A 416 -20.09 12.16 -5.11
N GLY A 417 -20.54 12.19 -6.36
CA GLY A 417 -19.74 12.73 -7.47
C GLY A 417 -19.89 14.24 -7.57
N VAL A 418 -18.77 14.95 -7.56
CA VAL A 418 -18.67 16.39 -7.75
C VAL A 418 -18.07 16.68 -9.12
N PHE A 419 -18.72 17.57 -9.86
CA PHE A 419 -18.33 17.96 -11.21
C PHE A 419 -18.11 19.47 -11.23
N THR A 420 -16.94 19.88 -11.74
CA THR A 420 -16.48 21.27 -11.82
C THR A 420 -16.22 21.66 -13.27
N ARG A 421 -16.45 22.93 -13.61
CA ARG A 421 -16.13 23.45 -14.94
C ARG A 421 -14.62 23.42 -15.17
N GLY A 422 -14.18 22.79 -16.26
CA GLY A 422 -12.76 22.68 -16.61
C GLY A 422 -11.93 21.75 -15.70
N GLY A 423 -12.56 20.97 -14.81
CA GLY A 423 -11.84 20.04 -13.94
C GLY A 423 -11.04 20.70 -12.81
N VAL A 424 -11.38 21.94 -12.47
CA VAL A 424 -10.73 22.70 -11.40
C VAL A 424 -10.92 22.00 -10.06
N PRO A 425 -9.88 21.93 -9.19
CA PRO A 425 -10.01 21.34 -7.85
C PRO A 425 -11.11 21.99 -7.02
N LEU A 426 -11.74 21.20 -6.15
CA LEU A 426 -12.86 21.63 -5.30
C LEU A 426 -12.57 22.92 -4.52
N ALA A 427 -11.34 23.07 -4.02
CA ALA A 427 -10.90 24.25 -3.26
C ALA A 427 -10.84 25.56 -4.06
N ALA A 428 -10.82 25.49 -5.40
CA ALA A 428 -10.72 26.63 -6.31
C ALA A 428 -11.99 26.82 -7.16
N SER A 429 -13.07 26.09 -6.87
CA SER A 429 -14.32 26.09 -7.65
C SER A 429 -15.33 27.11 -7.09
N ASP A 430 -16.03 27.85 -7.96
CA ASP A 430 -17.21 28.63 -7.55
C ASP A 430 -18.33 27.65 -7.12
N PRO A 431 -18.89 27.75 -5.89
CA PRO A 431 -20.00 26.92 -5.43
C PRO A 431 -21.21 26.90 -6.36
N LYS A 432 -21.44 27.95 -7.16
CA LYS A 432 -22.54 28.03 -8.12
C LYS A 432 -22.31 27.19 -9.39
N GLU A 433 -21.05 26.87 -9.69
CA GLU A 433 -20.65 26.05 -10.85
C GLU A 433 -20.47 24.56 -10.49
N LEU A 434 -20.68 24.19 -9.22
CA LEU A 434 -20.63 22.81 -8.75
C LEU A 434 -21.91 22.03 -9.10
N VAL A 435 -21.73 20.81 -9.60
CA VAL A 435 -22.81 19.83 -9.70
C VAL A 435 -22.46 18.62 -8.86
N THR A 436 -23.27 18.35 -7.85
CA THR A 436 -23.15 17.16 -7.00
C THR A 436 -24.25 16.16 -7.33
N VAL A 437 -23.88 14.90 -7.56
CA VAL A 437 -24.81 13.82 -7.89
C VAL A 437 -24.53 12.58 -7.05
N PRO A 438 -25.55 11.96 -6.43
CA PRO A 438 -25.38 10.74 -5.69
C PRO A 438 -25.47 9.50 -6.60
N LEU A 439 -24.70 8.47 -6.28
CA LEU A 439 -24.83 7.12 -6.81
C LEU A 439 -24.71 6.11 -5.69
N MET A 440 -25.70 5.25 -5.58
CA MET A 440 -25.78 4.25 -4.53
C MET A 440 -25.68 2.85 -5.12
N LYS A 441 -25.00 1.95 -4.40
CA LYS A 441 -24.90 0.54 -4.75
C LYS A 441 -25.16 -0.32 -3.51
N PHE A 442 -25.86 -1.42 -3.74
CA PHE A 442 -26.19 -2.42 -2.72
C PHE A 442 -25.43 -3.70 -3.01
N PHE A 443 -25.08 -4.44 -1.95
CA PHE A 443 -24.53 -5.79 -2.09
C PHE A 443 -24.80 -6.62 -0.84
N SER A 444 -24.80 -7.93 -1.01
CA SER A 444 -25.07 -8.87 0.07
C SER A 444 -23.77 -9.38 0.69
N ILE A 445 -23.81 -9.57 2.01
CA ILE A 445 -22.70 -10.01 2.84
C ILE A 445 -22.97 -11.48 3.23
N PRO A 446 -22.07 -12.40 2.85
CA PRO A 446 -22.09 -13.80 3.30
C PRO A 446 -21.73 -13.96 4.78
N LYS A 447 -22.25 -15.00 5.46
CA LYS A 447 -21.97 -15.29 6.88
C LYS A 447 -20.49 -15.53 7.18
N ASP A 448 -19.75 -16.12 6.24
CA ASP A 448 -18.32 -16.34 6.38
C ASP A 448 -17.52 -15.03 6.33
N VAL A 449 -17.94 -14.09 5.47
CA VAL A 449 -17.34 -12.75 5.35
C VAL A 449 -17.72 -11.85 6.52
N ALA A 450 -18.94 -11.96 7.06
CA ALA A 450 -19.36 -11.21 8.24
C ALA A 450 -18.57 -11.56 9.51
N LYS A 451 -17.96 -12.76 9.55
CA LYS A 451 -17.08 -13.20 10.64
C LYS A 451 -15.62 -12.81 10.43
N ALA A 452 -15.29 -12.21 9.29
CA ALA A 452 -13.94 -11.82 8.94
C ALA A 452 -13.43 -10.71 9.86
N LYS A 453 -12.23 -10.90 10.41
CA LYS A 453 -11.57 -9.87 11.20
C LYS A 453 -10.90 -8.88 10.25
N CYS A 454 -11.13 -7.61 10.55
CA CYS A 454 -10.47 -6.50 9.87
C CYS A 454 -8.95 -6.69 9.92
N SER A 455 -8.27 -6.46 8.81
CA SER A 455 -6.80 -6.55 8.75
C SER A 455 -6.19 -5.52 9.70
N LYS A 456 -5.01 -5.82 10.26
CA LYS A 456 -4.29 -4.89 11.15
C LYS A 456 -4.07 -3.51 10.50
N VAL A 457 -4.00 -3.45 9.16
CA VAL A 457 -3.82 -2.24 8.35
C VAL A 457 -5.09 -1.38 8.31
N HIS A 458 -6.28 -1.98 8.33
CA HIS A 458 -7.54 -1.26 8.13
C HIS A 458 -8.26 -0.91 9.45
N LYS A 459 -7.96 -1.62 10.56
CA LYS A 459 -8.41 -1.24 11.91
C LYS A 459 -7.94 0.16 12.34
N ALA A 460 -6.86 0.65 11.72
CA ALA A 460 -6.28 1.99 11.90
C ALA A 460 -6.96 3.09 11.04
N LEU A 461 -7.76 2.72 10.02
CA LEU A 461 -8.39 3.62 9.05
C LEU A 461 -9.87 3.91 9.32
N LEU A 462 -10.52 3.15 10.21
CA LEU A 462 -11.98 3.17 10.40
C LEU A 462 -12.47 3.84 11.69
N MET A 463 -11.54 4.24 12.56
CA MET A 463 -11.82 4.93 13.82
C MET A 463 -12.05 6.45 13.63
N SER A 464 -12.17 6.94 12.40
CA SER A 464 -12.26 8.38 12.09
C SER A 464 -13.65 8.78 11.56
N SER A 465 -14.65 8.81 12.43
CA SER A 465 -15.68 9.87 12.34
C SER A 465 -15.47 10.77 13.56
N SER A 466 -15.13 12.03 13.29
CA SER A 466 -14.68 13.06 14.24
C SER A 466 -13.33 12.80 14.94
N PHE A 467 -12.45 13.80 14.87
CA PHE A 467 -11.06 13.86 15.31
C PHE A 467 -9.98 13.49 14.27
N LEU A 468 -8.97 14.37 14.26
CA LEU A 468 -7.74 14.41 13.46
C LEU A 468 -7.08 13.02 13.29
N PRO A 469 -6.38 12.78 12.17
CA PRO A 469 -5.86 11.46 11.79
C PRO A 469 -4.93 10.90 12.88
N SER A 470 -5.34 9.82 13.54
CA SER A 470 -4.57 9.13 14.57
C SER A 470 -4.17 7.73 14.10
N SER A 471 -3.33 7.68 13.06
CA SER A 471 -2.42 6.53 12.81
C SER A 471 -1.42 6.76 11.67
N GLY A 472 -1.61 7.77 10.81
CA GLY A 472 -0.67 8.16 9.77
C GLY A 472 0.19 9.36 10.15
N ASN A 473 1.47 9.35 9.75
CA ASN A 473 2.28 10.56 9.72
C ASN A 473 1.56 11.64 8.87
N PRO A 474 1.27 12.83 9.43
CA PRO A 474 0.46 13.81 8.72
C PRO A 474 1.22 14.53 7.60
N PHE A 475 2.52 14.27 7.43
CA PHE A 475 3.39 14.92 6.44
C PHE A 475 3.65 14.06 5.20
N HIS A 476 3.76 12.74 5.34
CA HIS A 476 4.05 11.82 4.24
C HIS A 476 3.56 10.40 4.55
N TYR A 477 3.34 9.59 3.51
CA TYR A 477 2.80 8.24 3.65
C TYR A 477 3.83 7.16 4.07
N GLY A 478 5.07 7.57 4.32
CA GLY A 478 6.14 6.71 4.85
C GLY A 478 6.14 6.59 6.38
N PRO A 479 6.92 5.65 6.95
CA PRO A 479 7.08 5.50 8.40
C PRO A 479 7.43 6.83 9.08
N THR A 480 6.87 7.09 10.26
CA THR A 480 7.19 8.30 11.04
C THR A 480 8.64 8.28 11.50
N ILE A 481 9.42 9.27 11.06
CA ILE A 481 10.77 9.49 11.57
C ILE A 481 10.67 9.95 13.02
N HIS A 482 11.03 9.07 13.96
CA HIS A 482 11.10 9.38 15.38
C HIS A 482 12.38 8.78 15.97
N THR A 483 12.79 9.27 17.14
CA THR A 483 13.96 8.72 17.84
C THR A 483 13.69 8.64 19.33
N HIS A 484 13.93 7.47 19.91
CA HIS A 484 14.03 7.33 21.37
C HIS A 484 15.26 8.09 21.89
N GLN A 485 15.14 8.62 23.10
CA GLN A 485 16.26 9.23 23.81
C GLN A 485 17.31 8.15 24.09
N LYS A 486 18.56 8.34 23.67
CA LYS A 486 19.65 7.38 23.90
C LYS A 486 20.68 7.93 24.88
N CYS A 487 21.35 7.04 25.61
CA CYS A 487 22.46 7.41 26.46
C CYS A 487 23.65 7.86 25.59
N GLY A 488 24.21 9.03 25.87
CA GLY A 488 25.36 9.57 25.14
C GLY A 488 26.66 8.77 25.28
N ASN A 489 26.75 7.87 26.26
CA ASN A 489 27.92 7.00 26.46
C ASN A 489 27.70 5.60 25.88
N CYS A 490 26.79 4.82 26.48
CA CYS A 490 26.60 3.41 26.14
C CYS A 490 25.62 3.19 24.99
N GLY A 491 25.00 4.24 24.45
CA GLY A 491 24.03 4.12 23.36
C GLY A 491 22.68 3.52 23.75
N MET A 492 22.50 3.09 25.01
CA MET A 492 21.26 2.46 25.49
C MET A 492 20.06 3.36 25.19
N LEU A 493 19.08 2.81 24.48
CA LEU A 493 17.82 3.48 24.19
C LEU A 493 16.95 3.48 25.44
N ARG A 494 16.35 4.63 25.75
CA ARG A 494 15.34 4.75 26.79
C ARG A 494 14.10 3.99 26.33
N ARG A 495 13.66 3.01 27.12
CA ARG A 495 12.44 2.25 26.86
C ARG A 495 11.20 3.09 27.21
N CYS A 496 10.08 2.74 26.60
CA CYS A 496 8.81 3.37 26.90
C CYS A 496 8.42 3.07 28.36
N GLY A 497 8.05 4.09 29.14
CA GLY A 497 7.72 3.91 30.57
C GLY A 497 8.90 3.76 31.54
N SER A 498 10.15 3.70 31.07
CA SER A 498 11.32 3.58 31.97
C SER A 498 11.72 4.90 32.64
N GLU A 499 12.54 4.80 33.69
CA GLU A 499 13.14 5.96 34.37
C GLU A 499 13.75 6.96 33.39
N LYS A 500 13.61 8.25 33.71
CA LYS A 500 14.09 9.34 32.86
C LYS A 500 15.62 9.37 32.89
N PHE A 501 16.25 9.41 31.72
CA PHE A 501 17.68 9.70 31.65
C PHE A 501 17.97 11.11 32.18
N ARG A 502 19.10 11.26 32.87
CA ARG A 502 19.57 12.53 33.41
C ARG A 502 20.25 13.31 32.30
N GLY A 503 19.77 14.52 32.04
CA GLY A 503 20.44 15.44 31.12
C GLY A 503 21.73 15.95 31.74
N CYS A 504 22.72 16.26 30.91
CA CYS A 504 23.89 17.01 31.36
C CYS A 504 23.44 18.35 31.95
N SER A 505 23.89 18.68 33.17
CA SER A 505 23.52 19.91 33.86
C SER A 505 24.08 21.19 33.22
N GLY A 506 25.14 21.07 32.41
CA GLY A 506 25.71 22.21 31.68
C GLY A 506 24.98 22.51 30.38
N CYS A 507 24.97 21.56 29.45
CA CYS A 507 24.46 21.79 28.10
C CYS A 507 23.00 21.38 27.87
N ALA A 508 22.43 20.52 28.72
CA ALA A 508 21.11 19.90 28.56
C ALA A 508 20.84 19.16 27.23
N SER A 509 21.84 19.05 26.34
CA SER A 509 21.69 18.49 24.98
C SER A 509 21.95 16.97 24.89
N VAL A 510 22.66 16.41 25.89
CA VAL A 510 22.99 14.98 25.97
C VAL A 510 22.44 14.38 27.26
N TYR A 511 22.04 13.10 27.21
CA TYR A 511 21.40 12.39 28.31
C TYR A 511 22.14 11.10 28.68
N TYR A 512 22.08 10.73 29.94
CA TYR A 512 22.78 9.56 30.48
C TYR A 512 21.85 8.70 31.33
N CYS A 513 21.99 7.39 31.21
CA CYS A 513 21.28 6.45 32.07
C CYS A 513 21.86 6.42 33.49
N SER A 514 23.13 6.77 33.67
CA SER A 514 23.82 6.74 34.96
C SER A 514 24.92 7.80 35.08
N THR A 515 25.36 8.07 36.31
CA THR A 515 26.47 8.99 36.60
C THR A 515 27.78 8.48 36.02
N GLU A 516 28.00 7.17 36.01
CA GLU A 516 29.18 6.50 35.47
C GLU A 516 29.26 6.68 33.95
N CYS A 517 28.11 6.58 33.26
CA CYS A 517 28.03 6.87 31.84
C CYS A 517 28.34 8.34 31.53
N HIS A 518 27.87 9.27 32.36
CA HIS A 518 28.23 10.68 32.21
C HIS A 518 29.74 10.90 32.38
N GLN A 519 30.36 10.36 33.43
CA GLN A 519 31.79 10.49 33.68
C GLN A 519 32.66 9.89 32.57
N SER A 520 32.22 8.75 32.02
CA SER A 520 32.93 8.06 30.92
C SER A 520 32.88 8.88 29.63
N HIS A 521 31.70 9.39 29.27
CA HIS A 521 31.55 10.21 28.05
C HIS A 521 32.13 11.62 28.20
N TRP A 522 32.36 12.10 29.43
CA TRP A 522 32.89 13.44 29.69
C TRP A 522 34.17 13.75 28.90
N ARG A 523 35.05 12.76 28.70
CA ARG A 523 36.29 12.91 27.92
C ARG A 523 36.05 13.40 26.48
N TYR A 524 34.93 13.01 25.89
CA TYR A 524 34.55 13.35 24.51
C TYR A 524 33.56 14.51 24.47
N HIS A 525 32.65 14.61 25.44
CA HIS A 525 31.61 15.62 25.48
C HIS A 525 32.06 16.98 26.01
N LYS A 526 33.09 17.04 26.86
CA LYS A 526 33.50 18.25 27.60
C LYS A 526 33.69 19.49 26.71
N GLY A 527 34.29 19.32 25.53
CA GLY A 527 34.50 20.43 24.59
C GLY A 527 33.18 21.05 24.12
N ALA A 528 32.29 20.22 23.57
CA ALA A 528 30.96 20.63 23.12
C ALA A 528 30.10 21.19 24.27
N CYS A 529 30.19 20.60 25.47
CA CYS A 529 29.48 21.08 26.65
C CYS A 529 29.91 22.50 27.03
N LYS A 530 31.22 22.79 27.06
CA LYS A 530 31.76 24.11 27.40
C LYS A 530 31.44 25.19 26.37
N ALA A 531 31.39 24.83 25.09
CA ALA A 531 30.98 25.74 24.03
C ALA A 531 29.52 26.18 24.25
N MET A 532 28.63 25.23 24.54
CA MET A 532 27.23 25.51 24.83
C MET A 532 27.05 26.29 26.13
N GLU A 533 27.81 25.94 27.18
CA GLU A 533 27.78 26.65 28.46
C GLU A 533 28.22 28.12 28.32
N SER A 534 29.22 28.39 27.48
CA SER A 534 29.64 29.76 27.14
C SER A 534 28.54 30.54 26.42
N GLN A 535 27.83 29.89 25.49
CA GLN A 535 26.70 30.50 24.79
C GLN A 535 25.54 30.81 25.74
N ASN A 536 25.26 29.90 26.69
CA ASN A 536 24.23 30.10 27.73
C ASN A 536 24.57 31.27 28.64
N LYS A 537 25.85 31.39 29.04
CA LYS A 537 26.34 32.51 29.83
C LYS A 537 26.19 33.83 29.07
N TYR A 538 26.55 33.86 27.80
CA TYR A 538 26.37 35.04 26.95
C TYR A 538 24.90 35.48 26.85
N ILE A 539 24.00 34.54 26.56
CA ILE A 539 22.56 34.83 26.48
C ILE A 539 22.04 35.35 27.83
N LYS A 540 22.43 34.71 28.94
CA LYS A 540 22.09 35.14 30.30
C LYS A 540 22.59 36.56 30.59
N GLU A 541 23.84 36.88 30.25
CA GLU A 541 24.42 38.21 30.48
C GLU A 541 23.70 39.31 29.68
N LYS A 542 23.28 39.02 28.45
CA LYS A 542 22.64 40.00 27.57
C LYS A 542 21.14 40.15 27.77
N THR A 543 20.47 39.07 28.17
CA THR A 543 19.00 39.03 28.25
C THR A 543 18.47 38.89 29.67
N GLY A 544 19.32 38.58 30.66
CA GLY A 544 18.88 38.29 32.03
C GLY A 544 18.14 36.96 32.19
N HIS A 545 18.00 36.14 31.13
CA HIS A 545 17.26 34.89 31.17
C HIS A 545 18.16 33.69 31.45
N ASP A 546 18.07 33.18 32.68
CA ASP A 546 18.91 32.08 33.19
C ASP A 546 18.67 30.71 32.55
N GLN A 547 17.50 30.49 31.93
CA GLN A 547 17.08 29.17 31.45
C GLN A 547 16.71 29.12 29.97
N ALA A 548 16.86 30.20 29.20
CA ALA A 548 16.39 30.28 27.81
C ALA A 548 16.92 29.14 26.92
N HIS A 549 18.20 28.77 27.08
CA HIS A 549 18.77 27.64 26.35
C HIS A 549 18.24 26.28 26.82
N THR A 550 18.12 26.08 28.14
CA THR A 550 17.54 24.86 28.71
C THR A 550 16.11 24.68 28.22
N ASP A 551 15.33 25.75 28.20
CA ASP A 551 13.96 25.79 27.70
C ASP A 551 13.92 25.45 26.21
N LEU A 552 14.84 25.99 25.40
CA LEU A 552 14.95 25.63 23.97
C LEU A 552 15.24 24.14 23.79
N MET A 553 16.15 23.56 24.57
CA MET A 553 16.44 22.13 24.48
C MET A 553 15.23 21.28 24.85
N ARG A 554 14.43 21.70 25.84
CA ARG A 554 13.18 21.01 26.22
C ARG A 554 12.14 21.11 25.10
N TRP A 555 11.95 22.30 24.55
CA TRP A 555 11.08 22.54 23.40
C TRP A 555 11.49 21.66 22.21
N PHE A 556 12.77 21.69 21.83
CA PHE A 556 13.29 20.86 20.75
C PHE A 556 13.04 19.36 20.96
N GLN A 557 13.27 18.83 22.17
CA GLN A 557 13.03 17.40 22.42
C GLN A 557 11.56 17.01 22.30
N THR A 558 10.64 17.95 22.61
CA THR A 558 9.20 17.76 22.43
C THR A 558 8.81 17.75 20.94
N TYR A 559 9.35 18.67 20.13
CA TYR A 559 8.90 18.88 18.75
C TYR A 559 9.83 18.36 17.64
N LYS A 560 10.95 17.70 17.96
CA LYS A 560 11.87 17.15 16.94
C LYS A 560 11.20 16.19 15.95
N THR A 561 10.22 15.41 16.39
CA THR A 561 9.51 14.44 15.53
C THR A 561 8.69 15.16 14.44
N PRO A 562 7.75 16.06 14.77
CA PRO A 562 7.03 16.80 13.73
C PRO A 562 7.96 17.63 12.84
N ILE A 563 9.01 18.25 13.39
CA ILE A 563 9.98 19.03 12.58
C ILE A 563 10.69 18.13 11.54
N ARG A 564 11.15 16.94 11.92
CA ARG A 564 11.81 16.01 10.98
C ARG A 564 10.88 15.54 9.86
N ASN A 565 9.65 15.16 10.20
CA ASN A 565 8.69 14.68 9.20
C ASN A 565 8.18 15.82 8.31
N GLY A 566 8.00 17.01 8.87
CA GLY A 566 7.72 18.24 8.11
C GLY A 566 8.86 18.60 7.17
N MET A 567 10.12 18.46 7.59
CA MET A 567 11.29 18.65 6.73
C MET A 567 11.30 17.67 5.55
N VAL A 568 11.05 16.37 5.78
CA VAL A 568 10.99 15.39 4.68
C VAL A 568 9.89 15.73 3.68
N ALA A 569 8.72 16.14 4.15
CA ALA A 569 7.65 16.61 3.28
C ALA A 569 8.03 17.87 2.51
N ALA A 570 8.75 18.80 3.14
CA ALA A 570 9.25 20.01 2.49
C ALA A 570 10.27 19.72 1.39
N LEU A 571 11.15 18.73 1.62
CA LEU A 571 12.16 18.32 0.64
C LEU A 571 11.55 17.68 -0.61
N ASP A 572 10.40 17.00 -0.47
CA ASP A 572 9.68 16.31 -1.55
C ASP A 572 10.61 15.43 -2.41
N LEU A 573 11.43 14.61 -1.73
CA LEU A 573 12.48 13.78 -2.34
C LEU A 573 12.03 12.88 -3.51
N PRO A 574 10.79 12.33 -3.55
CA PRO A 574 10.31 11.60 -4.73
C PRO A 574 10.29 12.44 -6.01
N ASN A 575 9.96 13.73 -5.90
CA ASN A 575 9.91 14.65 -7.03
C ASN A 575 11.16 15.52 -7.15
N ARG A 576 11.94 15.67 -6.07
CA ARG A 576 13.18 16.45 -5.98
C ARG A 576 14.33 15.62 -5.40
N PRO A 577 14.87 14.64 -6.15
CA PRO A 577 15.98 13.83 -5.66
C PRO A 577 17.19 14.68 -5.25
N HIS A 578 17.86 14.30 -4.16
CA HIS A 578 19.03 14.99 -3.61
C HIS A 578 18.79 16.40 -3.05
N GLN A 579 17.53 16.82 -2.87
CA GLN A 579 17.20 18.13 -2.29
C GLN A 579 17.73 18.27 -0.85
N GLU A 580 17.90 17.17 -0.10
CA GLU A 580 18.47 17.15 1.25
C GLU A 580 19.90 17.70 1.32
N ARG A 581 20.63 17.68 0.19
CA ARG A 581 22.00 18.19 0.11
C ARG A 581 22.07 19.70 -0.15
N LYS A 582 20.95 20.29 -0.56
CA LYS A 582 20.88 21.68 -1.03
C LYS A 582 19.95 22.54 -0.19
N SER A 583 19.11 21.92 0.64
CA SER A 583 18.13 22.63 1.45
C SER A 583 18.29 22.38 2.94
N VAL A 584 18.00 23.43 3.70
CA VAL A 584 17.94 23.41 5.16
C VAL A 584 16.59 23.95 5.59
N LEU A 585 15.92 23.25 6.51
CA LEU A 585 14.71 23.77 7.13
C LEU A 585 15.11 24.73 8.26
N VAL A 586 14.59 25.96 8.23
CA VAL A 586 14.79 26.97 9.27
C VAL A 586 13.48 27.14 10.03
N VAL A 587 13.54 27.02 11.36
CA VAL A 587 12.42 27.24 12.27
C VAL A 587 12.79 28.40 13.19
N GLU A 588 12.07 29.50 13.10
CA GLU A 588 12.28 30.70 13.89
C GLU A 588 11.32 30.71 15.06
N VAL A 589 11.84 30.90 16.27
CA VAL A 589 11.06 30.90 17.50
C VAL A 589 11.43 32.07 18.40
N THR A 590 10.45 32.64 19.10
CA THR A 590 10.67 33.69 20.12
C THR A 590 10.36 33.14 21.50
N HIS A 591 11.27 33.37 22.45
CA HIS A 591 11.08 32.99 23.85
C HIS A 591 10.00 33.86 24.51
N GLU A 592 8.98 33.21 25.08
CA GLU A 592 7.98 33.82 25.94
C GLU A 592 8.53 33.83 27.37
N ASN A 593 8.73 35.03 27.94
CA ASN A 593 9.21 35.22 29.31
C ASN A 593 8.15 34.91 30.37
N ASP A 594 7.37 33.87 30.16
CA ASP A 594 6.33 33.42 31.08
C ASP A 594 6.83 32.22 31.89
N SER A 595 7.26 32.50 33.12
CA SER A 595 7.71 31.47 34.05
C SER A 595 6.60 30.50 34.48
N THR A 596 5.32 30.84 34.26
CA THR A 596 4.17 29.97 34.59
C THR A 596 3.98 28.85 33.58
N LEU A 597 4.49 29.01 32.35
CA LEU A 597 4.46 27.97 31.33
C LEU A 597 5.58 26.94 31.58
N PRO A 598 5.36 25.65 31.27
CA PRO A 598 6.42 24.67 31.30
C PRO A 598 7.47 24.98 30.20
N PRO A 599 8.75 24.61 30.39
CA PRO A 599 9.85 24.90 29.47
C PRO A 599 9.58 24.63 27.98
N ASP A 600 8.87 23.56 27.67
CA ASP A 600 8.51 23.15 26.30
C ASP A 600 7.37 23.96 25.68
N ARG A 601 6.86 24.97 26.38
CA ARG A 601 5.77 25.86 25.94
C ARG A 601 6.13 27.34 25.94
N ARG A 602 7.37 27.70 26.32
CA ARG A 602 7.89 29.07 26.41
C ARG A 602 8.44 29.60 25.09
N PHE A 603 8.02 29.05 23.96
CA PHE A 603 8.43 29.53 22.65
C PHE A 603 7.24 29.61 21.71
N THR A 604 7.11 30.72 21.02
CA THR A 604 6.20 30.90 19.87
C THR A 604 6.95 30.62 18.59
N VAL A 605 6.25 30.13 17.56
CA VAL A 605 6.82 29.93 16.24
C VAL A 605 6.57 31.17 15.40
N ASP A 606 7.64 31.88 15.06
CA ASP A 606 7.57 33.08 14.21
C ASP A 606 7.55 32.67 12.73
N GLY A 607 8.43 31.75 12.34
CA GLY A 607 8.66 31.40 10.94
C GLY A 607 9.05 29.94 10.75
N ILE A 608 8.62 29.34 9.64
CA ILE A 608 9.06 28.03 9.19
C ILE A 608 9.34 28.16 7.70
N THR A 609 10.57 27.90 7.27
CA THR A 609 10.96 28.09 5.87
C THR A 609 11.95 27.04 5.43
N LEU A 610 11.70 26.42 4.28
CA LEU A 610 12.71 25.61 3.60
C LEU A 610 13.57 26.55 2.75
N VAL A 611 14.84 26.68 3.10
CA VAL A 611 15.77 27.53 2.34
C VAL A 611 16.58 26.65 1.40
N ASP A 612 16.62 27.02 0.12
CA ASP A 612 17.42 26.35 -0.92
C ASP A 612 18.71 27.13 -1.16
N GLY A 613 19.85 26.45 -1.09
CA GLY A 613 21.18 27.02 -1.25
C GLY A 613 21.51 27.50 -2.66
N ASN A 614 20.61 27.30 -3.64
CA ASN A 614 20.77 27.77 -5.02
C ASN A 614 20.01 29.09 -5.32
N GLN A 615 19.34 29.69 -4.34
CA GLN A 615 18.60 30.94 -4.54
C GLN A 615 19.39 32.13 -3.96
N ASN A 616 19.87 33.01 -4.86
CA ASN A 616 20.60 34.27 -4.61
C ASN A 616 19.93 35.17 -3.55
N SER A 617 20.07 34.83 -2.27
CA SER A 617 19.42 35.51 -1.15
C SER A 617 20.42 35.80 -0.03
N PRO A 618 20.22 36.81 0.82
CA PRO A 618 21.16 37.13 1.91
C PRO A 618 21.44 35.96 2.87
N GLY A 619 20.54 34.97 2.99
CA GLY A 619 20.72 33.76 3.79
C GLY A 619 21.70 32.73 3.21
N GLU A 620 22.04 32.84 1.93
CA GLU A 620 22.84 31.88 1.18
C GLU A 620 24.29 31.77 1.70
N LYS A 621 24.93 32.89 2.07
CA LYS A 621 26.33 32.92 2.58
C LYS A 621 26.50 32.23 3.94
N VAL A 622 25.44 32.19 4.75
CA VAL A 622 25.46 31.52 6.06
C VAL A 622 25.18 30.03 5.88
N ILE A 623 24.28 29.66 4.97
CA ILE A 623 23.89 28.27 4.72
C ILE A 623 24.97 27.50 3.95
N SER A 624 25.63 28.11 2.95
CA SER A 624 26.77 27.46 2.25
C SER A 624 27.87 27.09 3.24
N LYS A 625 28.23 27.98 4.18
CA LYS A 625 29.23 27.68 5.23
C LYS A 625 28.79 26.58 6.20
N VAL A 626 27.48 26.40 6.40
CA VAL A 626 26.93 25.33 7.26
C VAL A 626 26.93 23.99 6.53
N LEU A 627 26.59 23.97 5.24
CA LEU A 627 26.64 22.79 4.37
C LEU A 627 28.09 22.36 4.07
N ASP A 628 29.03 23.30 4.00
CA ASP A 628 30.46 23.03 3.82
C ASP A 628 31.21 22.65 5.12
N SER A 629 30.49 22.46 6.23
CA SER A 629 31.11 22.15 7.52
C SER A 629 31.63 20.71 7.59
N SER A 630 32.81 20.53 8.21
CA SER A 630 33.42 19.22 8.47
C SER A 630 32.53 18.29 9.31
N GLU A 631 31.57 18.84 10.07
CA GLU A 631 30.57 18.10 10.83
C GLU A 631 29.55 17.39 9.93
N LEU A 632 29.09 18.07 8.86
CA LEU A 632 28.20 17.45 7.87
C LEU A 632 28.96 16.39 7.06
N ALA A 633 30.22 16.68 6.69
CA ALA A 633 31.08 15.72 6.00
C ALA A 633 31.39 14.47 6.85
N ALA A 634 31.61 14.61 8.16
CA ALA A 634 31.85 13.49 9.08
C ALA A 634 30.59 12.63 9.30
N ALA A 635 29.41 13.27 9.36
CA ALA A 635 28.14 12.55 9.46
C ALA A 635 27.79 11.82 8.15
N ILE A 636 28.04 12.45 7.00
CA ILE A 636 27.95 11.81 5.68
C ILE A 636 28.95 10.65 5.56
N ALA A 637 30.17 10.79 6.10
CA ALA A 637 31.19 9.75 6.08
C ALA A 637 30.85 8.53 6.97
N PHE A 638 30.13 8.73 8.07
CA PHE A 638 29.58 7.63 8.88
C PHE A 638 28.46 6.88 8.14
N ASP A 639 27.67 7.58 7.31
CA ASP A 639 26.55 7.03 6.52
C ASP A 639 26.99 6.28 5.24
N LEU A 640 28.18 6.55 4.70
CA LEU A 640 28.68 5.98 3.42
C LEU A 640 29.49 4.68 3.55
N ALA A 641 29.74 4.17 4.77
CA ALA A 641 30.66 3.04 4.98
C ALA A 641 30.06 1.64 4.76
N ASP A 642 28.75 1.51 4.47
CA ASP A 642 28.07 0.21 4.30
C ASP A 642 27.32 0.09 2.94
N PRO A 643 27.77 -0.77 2.01
CA PRO A 643 27.12 -1.04 0.73
C PRO A 643 25.70 -1.65 0.84
N GLN A 644 25.29 -2.17 2.00
CA GLN A 644 23.93 -2.68 2.27
C GLN A 644 23.00 -1.64 2.93
N SER A 645 23.46 -0.39 3.06
CA SER A 645 22.79 0.66 3.82
C SER A 645 21.36 0.96 3.32
N ARG A 646 20.40 0.92 4.26
CA ARG A 646 19.00 1.36 4.09
C ARG A 646 18.86 2.88 4.04
N HIS A 647 19.94 3.64 4.18
CA HIS A 647 19.95 5.10 4.25
C HIS A 647 19.97 5.74 2.86
N TYR A 648 19.22 6.83 2.69
CA TYR A 648 19.16 7.66 1.49
C TYR A 648 20.15 8.82 1.55
N GLY A 649 20.22 9.51 2.70
CA GLY A 649 21.09 10.66 2.94
C GLY A 649 20.81 11.33 4.29
N GLY A 650 21.64 12.32 4.66
CA GLY A 650 21.47 13.12 5.87
C GLY A 650 20.76 14.45 5.59
N ALA A 651 19.91 14.89 6.50
CA ALA A 651 19.18 16.16 6.42
C ALA A 651 19.35 16.98 7.71
N MET A 652 19.47 18.30 7.55
CA MET A 652 19.71 19.25 8.63
C MET A 652 18.60 20.30 8.74
N PHE A 653 18.19 20.61 9.96
CA PHE A 653 17.41 21.81 10.24
C PHE A 653 18.07 22.69 11.30
N ILE A 654 17.75 23.98 11.23
CA ILE A 654 18.25 25.02 12.13
C ILE A 654 17.05 25.63 12.86
N ILE A 655 17.15 25.71 14.18
CA ILE A 655 16.24 26.51 15.00
C ILE A 655 16.94 27.82 15.32
N VAL A 656 16.31 28.94 14.96
CA VAL A 656 16.76 30.30 15.30
C VAL A 656 15.89 30.77 16.46
N ALA A 657 16.45 30.81 17.67
CA ALA A 657 15.75 31.24 18.85
C ALA A 657 16.08 32.71 19.15
N THR A 658 15.04 33.53 19.28
CA THR A 658 15.12 34.94 19.66
C THR A 658 14.67 35.08 21.11
N VAL A 659 15.48 35.72 21.94
CA VAL A 659 15.07 36.12 23.29
C VAL A 659 14.96 37.64 23.31
N LYS A 660 13.74 38.12 23.62
CA LYS A 660 13.42 39.54 23.68
C LYS A 660 13.35 39.97 25.14
N THR A 661 13.95 41.12 25.43
CA THR A 661 13.72 41.87 26.68
C THR A 661 13.24 43.27 26.32
N GLU A 662 12.90 44.07 27.34
CA GLU A 662 12.57 45.49 27.15
C GLU A 662 13.75 46.30 26.57
N SER A 663 14.99 45.82 26.68
CA SER A 663 16.22 46.57 26.37
C SER A 663 17.17 45.88 25.38
N ALA A 664 16.94 44.62 25.02
CA ALA A 664 17.81 43.84 24.14
C ALA A 664 17.05 42.76 23.34
N MET A 665 17.55 42.44 22.15
CA MET A 665 17.10 41.30 21.35
C MET A 665 18.33 40.49 20.96
N GLU A 666 18.43 39.26 21.44
CA GLU A 666 19.54 38.36 21.13
C GLU A 666 19.03 37.11 20.42
N GLN A 667 19.80 36.64 19.44
CA GLN A 667 19.50 35.43 18.69
C GLN A 667 20.58 34.38 18.88
N PHE A 668 20.17 33.13 18.96
CA PHE A 668 21.06 32.00 18.97
C PHE A 668 20.50 30.85 18.14
N THR A 669 21.38 30.00 17.64
CA THR A 669 21.01 28.92 16.72
C THR A 669 21.30 27.55 17.30
N PHE A 670 20.38 26.62 17.07
CA PHE A 670 20.58 25.20 17.36
C PHE A 670 20.42 24.40 16.07
N ARG A 671 21.34 23.47 15.82
CA ARG A 671 21.36 22.66 14.59
C ARG A 671 21.06 21.21 14.95
N ASN A 672 20.25 20.54 14.13
CA ASN A 672 20.04 19.10 14.25
C ASN A 672 20.19 18.40 12.91
N LEU A 673 21.02 17.36 12.90
CA LEU A 673 21.19 16.46 11.77
C LEU A 673 20.52 15.12 12.05
N PHE A 674 19.90 14.53 11.04
CA PHE A 674 19.32 13.20 11.10
C PHE A 674 19.43 12.48 9.75
N ALA A 675 19.49 11.15 9.79
CA ALA A 675 19.49 10.33 8.59
C ALA A 675 18.06 10.11 8.07
N ILE A 676 17.91 10.06 6.74
CA ILE A 676 16.69 9.71 6.04
C ILE A 676 16.88 8.31 5.45
N GLU A 677 15.95 7.40 5.70
CA GLU A 677 15.94 6.06 5.09
C GLU A 677 15.40 6.09 3.66
N LYS A 678 15.82 5.16 2.81
CA LYS A 678 15.34 5.01 1.42
C LYS A 678 13.82 4.85 1.33
N THR A 679 13.23 4.11 2.27
CA THR A 679 11.78 3.91 2.38
C THR A 679 11.04 5.23 2.63
N VAL A 680 11.57 6.07 3.52
CA VAL A 680 11.00 7.38 3.83
C VAL A 680 11.27 8.40 2.72
N ALA A 681 12.46 8.37 2.10
CA ALA A 681 12.78 9.22 0.95
C ALA A 681 11.90 8.93 -0.27
N SER A 682 11.48 7.68 -0.46
CA SER A 682 10.54 7.28 -1.51
C SER A 682 9.07 7.56 -1.17
N ALA A 683 8.77 8.00 0.05
CA ALA A 683 7.40 8.17 0.50
C ALA A 683 6.73 9.38 -0.16
N LYS A 684 5.53 9.16 -0.70
CA LYS A 684 4.70 10.24 -1.23
C LYS A 684 4.36 11.25 -0.13
N VAL A 685 4.49 12.53 -0.43
CA VAL A 685 4.11 13.63 0.47
C VAL A 685 2.59 13.66 0.63
N ALA A 686 2.11 13.90 1.84
CA ALA A 686 0.69 14.02 2.13
C ALA A 686 0.12 15.26 1.41
N PRO A 687 -1.10 15.20 0.86
CA PRO A 687 -1.70 16.31 0.14
C PRO A 687 -1.88 17.55 1.03
N GLY A 688 -1.74 18.74 0.42
CA GLY A 688 -1.83 20.04 1.08
C GLY A 688 -0.45 20.63 1.46
N PRO A 689 -0.42 21.90 1.89
CA PRO A 689 0.82 22.57 2.26
C PRO A 689 1.37 22.01 3.58
N TRP A 690 2.66 21.65 3.60
CA TRP A 690 3.32 21.08 4.77
C TRP A 690 3.59 22.11 5.88
N GLU A 691 3.82 23.39 5.53
CA GLU A 691 4.21 24.44 6.47
C GLU A 691 3.08 24.81 7.46
N PRO A 692 1.85 25.12 7.02
CA PRO A 692 0.77 25.47 7.96
C PRO A 692 0.44 24.31 8.90
N ARG A 693 0.62 23.07 8.41
CA ARG A 693 0.44 21.85 9.20
C ARG A 693 1.52 21.69 10.25
N LEU A 694 2.79 21.93 9.90
CA LEU A 694 3.88 21.90 10.89
C LEU A 694 3.70 23.01 11.93
N ARG A 695 3.39 24.23 11.48
CA ARG A 695 3.08 25.37 12.35
C ARG A 695 2.00 25.04 13.36
N GLN A 696 0.86 24.54 12.91
CA GLN A 696 -0.24 24.13 13.77
C GLN A 696 0.20 23.11 14.84
N MET A 697 1.05 22.14 14.48
CA MET A 697 1.54 21.14 15.43
C MET A 697 2.54 21.69 16.45
N LEU A 698 3.33 22.71 16.08
CA LEU A 698 4.24 23.38 17.01
C LEU A 698 3.48 24.35 17.93
N GLU A 699 2.43 24.99 17.42
CA GLU A 699 1.59 25.97 18.14
C GLU A 699 0.51 25.32 19.01
N SER A 700 0.03 24.11 18.66
CA SER A 700 -0.96 23.38 19.48
C SER A 700 -0.41 22.98 20.86
N LYS A 701 0.91 23.04 21.02
CA LYS A 701 1.63 22.68 22.26
C LYS A 701 1.31 21.25 22.74
N GLU A 702 0.93 20.36 21.82
CA GLU A 702 0.60 18.95 22.04
C GLU A 702 1.71 18.01 21.54
N LYS A 703 1.99 16.94 22.28
CA LYS A 703 2.91 15.90 21.82
C LYS A 703 2.21 15.05 20.78
N THR A 704 2.78 14.97 19.58
CA THR A 704 2.28 14.06 18.54
C THR A 704 2.38 12.62 19.04
N PRO A 705 1.26 11.93 19.28
CA PRO A 705 1.30 10.54 19.69
C PRO A 705 1.76 9.69 18.50
N PHE A 706 2.81 8.89 18.69
CA PHE A 706 3.24 7.90 17.72
C PHE A 706 3.49 6.58 18.45
N CYS A 707 3.20 5.45 17.79
CA CYS A 707 3.54 4.15 18.31
C CYS A 707 4.84 3.66 17.66
N CYS A 708 5.83 3.33 18.47
CA CYS A 708 7.09 2.74 18.00
C CYS A 708 7.05 1.21 17.93
N GLY A 709 5.97 0.58 18.42
CA GLY A 709 5.83 -0.88 18.47
C GLY A 709 6.76 -1.59 19.48
N LEU A 710 7.47 -0.85 20.34
CA LEU A 710 8.47 -1.37 21.28
C LEU A 710 8.06 -1.10 22.74
N VAL A 711 7.02 -1.77 23.22
CA VAL A 711 6.55 -1.71 24.61
C VAL A 711 6.73 -3.07 25.29
N GLU A 712 7.82 -3.26 26.03
CA GLU A 712 7.99 -4.46 26.87
C GLU A 712 7.26 -4.32 28.21
N GLN A 713 7.31 -3.15 28.87
CA GLN A 713 6.59 -2.82 30.11
C GLN A 713 6.31 -1.31 30.18
N GLY A 714 5.08 -0.87 30.51
CA GLY A 714 4.71 0.54 30.73
C GLY A 714 3.74 1.17 29.71
N GLU A 715 3.44 2.47 29.85
CA GLU A 715 2.56 3.21 28.92
C GLU A 715 3.23 3.45 27.56
N CYS A 716 2.55 3.13 26.45
CA CYS A 716 3.00 3.37 25.06
C CYS A 716 3.34 4.85 24.78
N CYS A 717 4.27 5.12 23.85
CA CYS A 717 4.59 6.49 23.35
C CYS A 717 3.36 7.18 22.74
N CYS A 718 2.40 6.37 22.29
CA CYS A 718 1.11 6.76 21.80
C CYS A 718 0.08 7.05 22.90
N ARG A 719 0.35 6.72 24.17
CA ARG A 719 -0.55 6.88 25.32
C ARG A 719 -1.97 6.35 25.12
N GLY A 720 -2.12 5.27 24.36
CA GLY A 720 -3.46 4.75 24.05
C GLY A 720 -4.07 5.26 22.74
N VAL A 721 -3.50 6.32 22.14
CA VAL A 721 -4.07 6.99 20.96
C VAL A 721 -3.97 6.14 19.69
N VAL A 722 -2.94 5.29 19.58
CA VAL A 722 -2.75 4.41 18.42
C VAL A 722 -3.24 2.98 18.69
N HIS A 723 -3.37 2.59 19.96
CA HIS A 723 -3.91 1.29 20.40
C HIS A 723 -4.31 1.33 21.87
N ASP A 724 -5.33 0.57 22.28
CA ASP A 724 -5.86 0.54 23.65
C ASP A 724 -4.82 0.01 24.67
N THR A 725 -4.54 0.76 25.75
CA THR A 725 -3.49 0.46 26.74
C THR A 725 -3.82 -0.72 27.66
N GLY A 726 -5.10 -1.11 27.74
CA GLY A 726 -5.57 -2.24 28.57
C GLY A 726 -5.28 -3.64 28.02
N LYS A 727 -4.67 -3.77 26.83
CA LYS A 727 -4.47 -5.07 26.14
C LYS A 727 -3.01 -5.42 25.82
N ILE A 728 -2.04 -4.82 26.51
CA ILE A 728 -0.63 -5.21 26.36
C ILE A 728 -0.36 -6.41 27.28
N SER A 729 -0.59 -7.63 26.79
CA SER A 729 0.01 -8.82 27.39
C SER A 729 1.37 -9.08 26.74
N HIS A 730 2.34 -9.40 27.59
CA HIS A 730 3.79 -9.54 27.35
C HIS A 730 4.22 -10.48 26.20
N ALA A 731 3.29 -11.14 25.52
CA ALA A 731 3.56 -12.17 24.51
C ALA A 731 3.47 -11.68 23.05
N SER A 732 3.23 -10.38 22.82
CA SER A 732 2.92 -9.86 21.47
C SER A 732 4.01 -8.97 20.85
N MET A 733 5.22 -8.92 21.43
CA MET A 733 6.29 -8.00 20.98
C MET A 733 7.65 -8.67 20.73
N ILE A 734 7.66 -9.88 20.20
CA ILE A 734 8.78 -10.35 19.37
C ILE A 734 8.15 -10.96 18.12
N GLY A 735 8.25 -10.25 16.99
CA GLY A 735 7.67 -10.64 15.70
C GLY A 735 7.84 -9.54 14.67
#